data_AF-A0AA40GAT5-F1
#
_entry.id   AF-A0AA40GAT5-F1
#
_cell.length_a   1.000
_cell.length_b   1.000
_cell.length_c   1.000
_cell.angle_alpha   90.00
_cell.angle_beta   90.00
_cell.angle_gamma   90.00
#
_symmetry.space_group_name_H-M   'P 1'
#
loop_
_entity.id
_entity.type
_entity.pdbx_description
1 polymer ?
#
loop_
_entity_poly.entity_id
_entity_poly.type
_entity_poly.pdbx_seq_one_letter_code
_entity_poly.pdbx_strand_id
1 'polypeptide(L)'
;MAEDLDSNDPEVRLSQFLYVGKEYPDYQPGNWFVHNYFLTKNVPSIEELAENSEKQLLPVDIIKKAFESNLVPNPETLVFALAVCCRQKKTNILRKAAYLAVDKICVSPQHFILFIKFAFQIRKQMSRKMSKLMRKQEIEKQKEIEKQKEIEKQEEMNKQKEIEQISEQKEIEQISEQKEIEQISEQKEIEQMSEQKEIEQMSEQKEIEQMSEQKEIEQMSEQKKIEQMSEQKEIEQMSEQKEIEQMSEQKEIEQMSEQKEIEQMSEQKEIEQMSEQKEIEQMSEQKEIEQMSEQKEIEQMSEQKEIVQMSERKEIEQMSEQKEIEQMSERKEIEQMSEQKEIVQMSEQKEIEQMSEQKEIEEMSEQKEIEQMSEQKEIEQMSEQKEIEQTNKKPGKKPSKENKTDEGSGWGSGLRKTVRNWYFSKPPMELAKCVTRYRSRYGWKHKDIIKLCHPAPNNPEREMIFKYVMRGLKGIKASSIEDPTLMEILKYIEHVENFKHCTNEVEAADLLRAYKLTLDHVPGHLLKSKEIWTALIPSMNLVMLLTNLQRIHNLKLLKSGSRIVSKIIKQITDEENIIRDKVHPVLIFVTIKAYENSGKQLTCEKMKLFNKPLLTPSKPNSKIIGALYKMWNISFFHVESTDLRYMITISMNKAMLETHTWRNGNINGAEAGCMMALALLRSEKNVTVATFKNGGVYIDKTIQKNVTFNQLMRNLQKMPVGTINLGKPMSWAGNKNYKYDVFINIVDQIFETFDTSEEALQAYNTKLKLKNTKLINCAVCSSSTYRKEKSNKNILTMNGFDASTPVVIQAFVKSLF
;
A
#
# COMPACT_ATOMS: atom_id res chain seq x y z
N MET A 1 14.20 -19.63 23.81
CA MET A 1 14.53 -18.36 24.48
C MET A 1 14.31 -17.25 23.47
N ALA A 2 13.53 -16.23 23.81
CA ALA A 2 13.53 -14.98 23.04
C ALA A 2 14.45 -14.03 23.80
N GLU A 3 15.59 -13.70 23.20
CA GLU A 3 16.42 -12.61 23.70
C GLU A 3 15.67 -11.29 23.54
N ASP A 4 16.02 -10.28 24.32
CA ASP A 4 15.37 -8.98 24.30
C ASP A 4 15.83 -8.16 23.08
N LEU A 5 15.49 -8.65 21.88
CA LEU A 5 15.68 -7.96 20.60
C LEU A 5 15.14 -6.54 20.68
N ASP A 6 15.97 -5.57 20.30
CA ASP A 6 15.58 -4.16 20.17
C ASP A 6 14.47 -4.03 19.12
N SER A 7 13.55 -3.09 19.30
CA SER A 7 12.52 -2.81 18.30
C SER A 7 13.09 -2.21 17.02
N ASN A 8 14.30 -1.66 17.08
CA ASN A 8 15.05 -1.21 15.92
C ASN A 8 15.81 -2.34 15.20
N ASP A 9 15.85 -3.57 15.74
CA ASP A 9 16.51 -4.71 15.09
C ASP A 9 15.86 -4.97 13.71
N PRO A 10 16.67 -5.03 12.62
CA PRO A 10 16.14 -5.25 11.29
C PRO A 10 15.39 -6.59 11.13
N GLU A 11 15.61 -7.60 11.96
CA GLU A 11 14.81 -8.84 11.98
C GLU A 11 13.36 -8.59 12.41
N VAL A 12 13.18 -7.77 13.45
CA VAL A 12 11.87 -7.37 13.98
C VAL A 12 11.17 -6.46 12.97
N ARG A 13 11.89 -5.46 12.43
CA ARG A 13 11.36 -4.58 11.38
C ARG A 13 10.96 -5.31 10.11
N LEU A 14 11.75 -6.27 9.63
CA LEU A 14 11.37 -7.09 8.48
C LEU A 14 10.11 -7.91 8.77
N SER A 15 10.03 -8.52 9.95
CA SER A 15 8.85 -9.26 10.39
C SER A 15 7.61 -8.36 10.38
N GLN A 16 7.70 -7.15 10.96
CA GLN A 16 6.64 -6.14 10.91
C GLN A 16 6.24 -5.80 9.48
N PHE A 17 7.20 -5.58 8.57
CA PHE A 17 6.89 -5.29 7.16
C PHE A 17 6.06 -6.41 6.51
N LEU A 18 6.32 -7.69 6.85
CA LEU A 18 5.56 -8.81 6.29
C LEU A 18 4.11 -8.84 6.77
N TYR A 19 3.84 -8.59 8.05
CA TYR A 19 2.48 -8.68 8.61
C TYR A 19 1.67 -7.38 8.55
N VAL A 20 2.30 -6.20 8.63
CA VAL A 20 1.60 -4.90 8.66
C VAL A 20 1.99 -3.95 7.51
N GLY A 21 2.89 -4.35 6.61
CA GLY A 21 3.26 -3.58 5.41
C GLY A 21 4.25 -2.43 5.67
N LYS A 22 4.70 -2.26 6.91
CA LYS A 22 5.61 -1.21 7.38
C LYS A 22 6.65 -1.80 8.34
N GLU A 23 7.86 -1.27 8.36
CA GLU A 23 8.90 -1.61 9.36
C GLU A 23 8.67 -0.97 10.74
N TYR A 24 7.41 -0.93 11.18
CA TYR A 24 6.99 -0.50 12.52
C TYR A 24 5.56 -1.01 12.76
N PRO A 25 5.15 -1.30 14.01
CA PRO A 25 3.89 -1.98 14.33
C PRO A 25 2.66 -1.04 14.25
N ASP A 26 2.36 -0.55 13.05
CA ASP A 26 1.19 0.28 12.72
C ASP A 26 0.42 -0.33 11.54
N TYR A 27 -0.65 -1.06 11.83
CA TYR A 27 -1.48 -1.73 10.83
C TYR A 27 -2.58 -0.83 10.28
N GLN A 28 -2.74 -0.84 8.96
CA GLN A 28 -3.86 -0.21 8.25
C GLN A 28 -4.52 -1.20 7.27
N PRO A 29 -5.85 -1.40 7.32
CA PRO A 29 -6.57 -2.27 6.41
C PRO A 29 -6.71 -1.65 5.00
N GLY A 30 -7.07 -2.50 4.03
CA GLY A 30 -7.29 -2.11 2.63
C GLY A 30 -6.11 -2.34 1.69
N ASN A 31 -6.10 -1.64 0.55
CA ASN A 31 -5.21 -1.96 -0.58
C ASN A 31 -3.85 -1.24 -0.49
N TRP A 32 -2.81 -1.97 -0.10
CA TRP A 32 -1.45 -1.44 0.09
C TRP A 32 -0.72 -1.02 -1.20
N PHE A 33 -1.22 -1.38 -2.39
CA PHE A 33 -0.70 -0.82 -3.64
C PHE A 33 -0.99 0.69 -3.76
N VAL A 34 -2.13 1.16 -3.26
CA VAL A 34 -2.51 2.58 -3.29
C VAL A 34 -1.66 3.41 -2.32
N HIS A 35 -1.25 2.80 -1.20
CA HIS A 35 -0.46 3.45 -0.17
C HIS A 35 1.06 3.44 -0.43
N ASN A 36 1.51 2.99 -1.61
CA ASN A 36 2.93 2.94 -1.99
C ASN A 36 3.82 2.15 -1.01
N TYR A 37 3.30 1.12 -0.33
CA TYR A 37 4.10 0.32 0.62
C TYR A 37 5.21 -0.48 -0.09
N PHE A 38 4.97 -0.91 -1.33
CA PHE A 38 5.90 -1.71 -2.16
C PHE A 38 6.99 -0.87 -2.85
N LEU A 39 7.78 -0.14 -2.06
CA LEU A 39 8.97 0.61 -2.50
C LEU A 39 10.20 0.14 -1.69
N THR A 40 11.37 -0.02 -2.33
CA THR A 40 12.56 -0.55 -1.63
C THR A 40 12.99 0.31 -0.43
N LYS A 41 12.76 1.62 -0.49
CA LYS A 41 13.04 2.56 0.60
C LYS A 41 12.21 2.33 1.87
N ASN A 42 11.11 1.57 1.78
CA ASN A 42 10.24 1.26 2.91
C ASN A 42 10.63 -0.05 3.60
N VAL A 43 11.63 -0.78 3.07
CA VAL A 43 12.13 -2.04 3.63
C VAL A 43 13.68 -2.07 3.72
N PRO A 44 14.32 -1.08 4.38
CA PRO A 44 15.77 -1.03 4.52
C PRO A 44 16.37 -2.22 5.30
N SER A 45 15.60 -2.90 6.17
CA SER A 45 16.07 -4.06 6.95
C SER A 45 16.71 -5.17 6.10
N ILE A 46 16.20 -5.41 4.87
CA ILE A 46 16.75 -6.42 3.95
C ILE A 46 18.15 -6.02 3.44
N GLU A 47 18.44 -4.73 3.38
CA GLU A 47 19.77 -4.23 3.00
C GLU A 47 20.74 -4.31 4.18
N GLU A 48 20.30 -3.93 5.38
CA GLU A 48 21.08 -4.01 6.63
C GLU A 48 21.43 -5.47 7.00
N LEU A 49 20.45 -6.39 6.95
CA LEU A 49 20.68 -7.83 7.18
C LEU A 49 21.57 -8.48 6.12
N ALA A 50 21.64 -7.90 4.91
CA ALA A 50 22.51 -8.39 3.86
C ALA A 50 23.98 -7.96 4.07
N GLU A 51 24.21 -6.80 4.71
CA GLU A 51 25.55 -6.29 5.02
C GLU A 51 26.22 -7.08 6.16
N ASN A 52 25.45 -7.44 7.19
CA ASN A 52 25.94 -8.29 8.27
C ASN A 52 26.26 -9.70 7.73
N SER A 53 27.51 -10.14 7.85
CA SER A 53 28.03 -11.41 7.32
C SER A 53 27.36 -12.66 7.89
N GLU A 54 26.87 -12.61 9.13
CA GLU A 54 26.25 -13.74 9.83
C GLU A 54 24.74 -13.79 9.56
N LYS A 55 24.10 -12.62 9.46
CA LYS A 55 22.64 -12.48 9.27
C LYS A 55 22.16 -12.61 7.81
N GLN A 56 23.07 -12.82 6.84
CA GLN A 56 22.77 -12.80 5.39
C GLN A 56 21.62 -13.70 4.91
N LEU A 57 21.31 -14.79 5.60
CA LEU A 57 20.22 -15.71 5.23
C LEU A 57 18.89 -15.39 5.91
N LEU A 58 18.91 -14.69 7.05
CA LEU A 58 17.72 -14.41 7.86
C LEU A 58 16.56 -13.77 7.09
N PRO A 59 16.76 -12.83 6.14
CA PRO A 59 15.63 -12.29 5.38
C PRO A 59 14.79 -13.35 4.68
N VAL A 60 15.42 -14.38 4.11
CA VAL A 60 14.72 -15.46 3.40
C VAL A 60 14.03 -16.42 4.37
N ASP A 61 14.61 -16.65 5.55
CA ASP A 61 14.05 -17.54 6.56
C ASP A 61 12.89 -16.89 7.34
N ILE A 62 12.96 -15.58 7.59
CA ILE A 62 11.85 -14.76 8.10
C ILE A 62 10.66 -14.81 7.11
N ILE A 63 10.91 -14.62 5.80
CA ILE A 63 9.86 -14.71 4.78
C ILE A 63 9.23 -16.12 4.72
N LYS A 64 10.02 -17.20 4.81
CA LYS A 64 9.48 -18.59 4.87
C LYS A 64 8.60 -18.78 6.11
N LYS A 65 9.10 -18.42 7.30
CA LYS A 65 8.37 -18.54 8.56
C LYS A 65 7.04 -17.76 8.53
N ALA A 66 7.04 -16.58 7.93
CA ALA A 66 5.83 -15.78 7.75
C ALA A 66 4.84 -16.42 6.75
N PHE A 67 5.33 -16.98 5.64
CA PHE A 67 4.51 -17.75 4.70
C PHE A 67 3.90 -19.01 5.35
N GLU A 68 4.69 -19.77 6.10
CA GLU A 68 4.28 -21.00 6.79
C GLU A 68 3.29 -20.74 7.94
N SER A 69 3.30 -19.54 8.54
CA SER A 69 2.35 -19.16 9.59
C SER A 69 0.89 -19.14 9.14
N ASN A 70 0.63 -18.91 7.84
CA ASN A 70 -0.69 -18.63 7.26
C ASN A 70 -1.44 -17.42 7.91
N LEU A 71 -0.73 -16.53 8.62
CA LEU A 71 -1.29 -15.35 9.30
C LEU A 71 -0.81 -14.01 8.70
N VAL A 72 -0.24 -14.03 7.50
CA VAL A 72 0.08 -12.80 6.75
C VAL A 72 -1.20 -12.30 6.05
N PRO A 73 -1.73 -11.11 6.38
CA PRO A 73 -3.02 -10.64 5.86
C PRO A 73 -2.96 -10.26 4.37
N ASN A 74 -1.80 -9.82 3.87
CA ASN A 74 -1.57 -9.42 2.47
C ASN A 74 -0.32 -10.15 1.93
N PRO A 75 -0.48 -11.32 1.28
CA PRO A 75 0.64 -12.13 0.79
C PRO A 75 1.60 -11.41 -0.17
N GLU A 76 1.19 -10.28 -0.75
CA GLU A 76 2.02 -9.43 -1.60
C GLU A 76 3.29 -8.90 -0.89
N THR A 77 3.30 -8.76 0.44
CA THR A 77 4.52 -8.38 1.19
C THR A 77 5.61 -9.44 1.09
N LEU A 78 5.24 -10.73 1.21
CA LEU A 78 6.15 -11.87 1.05
C LEU A 78 6.76 -11.87 -0.35
N VAL A 79 5.93 -11.66 -1.37
CA VAL A 79 6.34 -11.60 -2.77
C VAL A 79 7.26 -10.40 -3.04
N PHE A 80 6.96 -9.24 -2.44
CA PHE A 80 7.77 -8.03 -2.56
C PHE A 80 9.12 -8.17 -1.86
N ALA A 81 9.14 -8.57 -0.59
CA ALA A 81 10.36 -8.77 0.18
C ALA A 81 11.29 -9.79 -0.50
N LEU A 82 10.72 -10.90 -1.00
CA LEU A 82 11.48 -11.89 -1.77
C LEU A 82 12.06 -11.32 -3.07
N ALA A 83 11.33 -10.44 -3.76
CA ALA A 83 11.83 -9.72 -4.93
C ALA A 83 12.98 -8.77 -4.55
N VAL A 84 12.92 -8.08 -3.40
CA VAL A 84 14.03 -7.26 -2.88
C VAL A 84 15.27 -8.13 -2.63
N CYS A 85 15.13 -9.26 -1.92
CA CYS A 85 16.24 -10.21 -1.70
C CYS A 85 16.83 -10.73 -3.02
N CYS A 86 15.98 -11.07 -4.01
CA CYS A 86 16.42 -11.51 -5.34
C CYS A 86 17.16 -10.42 -6.16
N ARG A 87 16.97 -9.14 -5.81
CA ARG A 87 17.61 -7.99 -6.49
C ARG A 87 18.75 -7.36 -5.69
N GLN A 88 19.03 -7.83 -4.46
CA GLN A 88 20.12 -7.36 -3.61
C GLN A 88 21.49 -7.48 -4.33
N LYS A 89 22.24 -6.38 -4.41
CA LYS A 89 23.57 -6.33 -5.04
C LYS A 89 24.69 -6.77 -4.11
N LYS A 90 24.62 -6.40 -2.82
CA LYS A 90 25.69 -6.60 -1.83
C LYS A 90 26.04 -8.08 -1.62
N THR A 91 25.02 -8.95 -1.62
CA THR A 91 25.17 -10.30 -1.08
C THR A 91 24.71 -11.39 -2.05
N ASN A 92 25.67 -12.13 -2.61
CA ASN A 92 25.41 -13.23 -3.53
C ASN A 92 24.77 -14.46 -2.85
N ILE A 93 25.02 -14.67 -1.55
CA ILE A 93 24.46 -15.77 -0.75
C ILE A 93 22.95 -15.59 -0.58
N LEU A 94 22.52 -14.46 0.00
CA LEU A 94 21.11 -14.04 0.09
C LEU A 94 20.39 -14.14 -1.26
N ARG A 95 20.99 -13.61 -2.34
CA ARG A 95 20.39 -13.64 -3.68
C ARG A 95 20.12 -15.07 -4.17
N LYS A 96 21.06 -16.00 -3.95
CA LYS A 96 20.90 -17.43 -4.29
C LYS A 96 19.82 -18.10 -3.43
N ALA A 97 19.79 -17.84 -2.12
CA ALA A 97 18.78 -18.38 -1.22
C ALA A 97 17.36 -17.90 -1.58
N ALA A 98 17.21 -16.60 -1.89
CA ALA A 98 15.95 -16.01 -2.33
C ALA A 98 15.47 -16.64 -3.64
N TYR A 99 16.35 -16.83 -4.62
CA TYR A 99 16.02 -17.55 -5.86
C TYR A 99 15.48 -18.97 -5.63
N LEU A 100 16.00 -19.72 -4.66
CA LEU A 100 15.49 -21.05 -4.32
C LEU A 100 14.11 -21.00 -3.63
N ALA A 101 13.78 -19.90 -2.96
CA ALA A 101 12.51 -19.72 -2.27
C ALA A 101 11.36 -19.23 -3.18
N VAL A 102 11.65 -18.73 -4.39
CA VAL A 102 10.62 -18.24 -5.35
C VAL A 102 9.57 -19.30 -5.65
N ASP A 103 9.94 -20.55 -5.91
CA ASP A 103 8.97 -21.61 -6.23
C ASP A 103 8.09 -22.00 -5.03
N LYS A 104 8.63 -21.89 -3.81
CA LYS A 104 7.90 -22.18 -2.57
C LYS A 104 6.91 -21.08 -2.17
N ILE A 105 7.28 -19.81 -2.36
CA ILE A 105 6.45 -18.65 -1.94
C ILE A 105 5.48 -18.24 -3.04
N CYS A 106 5.95 -18.22 -4.31
CA CYS A 106 5.13 -17.82 -5.46
C CYS A 106 4.37 -19.02 -6.04
N VAL A 107 3.64 -19.77 -5.20
CA VAL A 107 2.91 -20.98 -5.60
C VAL A 107 1.88 -20.69 -6.69
N SER A 108 1.09 -19.62 -6.52
CA SER A 108 0.06 -19.23 -7.49
C SER A 108 0.69 -18.50 -8.69
N PRO A 109 0.12 -18.62 -9.92
CA PRO A 109 0.63 -17.87 -11.06
C PRO A 109 0.43 -16.36 -10.87
N GLN A 110 -0.57 -15.94 -10.08
CA GLN A 110 -0.77 -14.54 -9.70
C GLN A 110 0.43 -14.01 -8.88
N HIS A 111 0.88 -14.73 -7.85
CA HIS A 111 2.04 -14.33 -7.05
C HIS A 111 3.34 -14.38 -7.86
N PHE A 112 3.50 -15.36 -8.76
CA PHE A 112 4.65 -15.41 -9.65
C PHE A 112 4.69 -14.24 -10.64
N ILE A 113 3.57 -13.88 -11.28
CA ILE A 113 3.50 -12.71 -12.16
C ILE A 113 3.76 -11.42 -11.37
N LEU A 114 3.27 -11.35 -10.12
CA LEU A 114 3.56 -10.22 -9.22
C LEU A 114 5.05 -10.14 -8.83
N PHE A 115 5.72 -11.28 -8.59
CA PHE A 115 7.16 -11.33 -8.38
C PHE A 115 7.93 -10.78 -9.57
N ILE A 116 7.53 -11.11 -10.81
CA ILE A 116 8.13 -10.50 -12.01
C ILE A 116 7.92 -8.99 -12.04
N LYS A 117 6.69 -8.50 -11.77
CA LYS A 117 6.41 -7.06 -11.66
C LYS A 117 7.35 -6.39 -10.66
N PHE A 118 7.44 -6.90 -9.44
CA PHE A 118 8.28 -6.31 -8.39
C PHE A 118 9.78 -6.38 -8.74
N ALA A 119 10.29 -7.52 -9.20
CA ALA A 119 11.69 -7.67 -9.60
C ALA A 119 12.09 -6.68 -10.72
N PHE A 120 11.17 -6.38 -11.64
CA PHE A 120 11.37 -5.38 -12.69
C PHE A 120 11.22 -3.93 -12.18
N GLN A 121 10.20 -3.65 -11.39
CA GLN A 121 9.96 -2.34 -10.76
C GLN A 121 11.16 -1.92 -9.90
N ILE A 122 11.71 -2.83 -9.09
CA ILE A 122 12.92 -2.63 -8.28
C ILE A 122 14.14 -2.32 -9.17
N ARG A 123 14.26 -2.92 -10.37
CA ARG A 123 15.28 -2.48 -11.36
C ARG A 123 15.03 -1.05 -11.85
N LYS A 124 13.81 -0.69 -12.26
CA LYS A 124 13.50 0.67 -12.75
C LYS A 124 13.82 1.71 -11.66
N GLN A 125 13.51 1.41 -10.41
CA GLN A 125 13.86 2.23 -9.23
C GLN A 125 15.39 2.35 -9.03
N MET A 126 16.13 1.25 -9.00
CA MET A 126 17.59 1.28 -8.87
C MET A 126 18.28 2.01 -10.03
N SER A 127 17.80 1.83 -11.27
CA SER A 127 18.35 2.51 -12.45
C SER A 127 18.13 4.02 -12.35
N ARG A 128 16.90 4.46 -12.01
CA ARG A 128 16.59 5.87 -11.78
C ARG A 128 17.40 6.47 -10.64
N LYS A 129 17.61 5.74 -9.53
CA LYS A 129 18.48 6.17 -8.41
C LYS A 129 19.92 6.34 -8.87
N MET A 130 20.46 5.41 -9.68
CA MET A 130 21.81 5.49 -10.20
C MET A 130 21.99 6.67 -11.18
N SER A 131 21.08 6.86 -12.15
CA SER A 131 21.15 8.01 -13.07
C SER A 131 21.08 9.35 -12.33
N LYS A 132 20.27 9.46 -11.27
CA LYS A 132 20.26 10.66 -10.41
C LYS A 132 21.56 10.85 -9.63
N LEU A 133 22.19 9.77 -9.14
CA LEU A 133 23.47 9.84 -8.44
C LEU A 133 24.61 10.26 -9.38
N MET A 134 24.70 9.65 -10.57
CA MET A 134 25.68 10.01 -11.60
C MET A 134 25.54 11.49 -11.99
N ARG A 135 24.31 11.97 -12.24
CA ARG A 135 24.06 13.40 -12.53
C ARG A 135 24.44 14.31 -11.37
N LYS A 136 24.27 13.88 -10.10
CA LYS A 136 24.74 14.66 -8.94
C LYS A 136 26.27 14.76 -8.94
N GLN A 137 26.97 13.64 -9.13
CA GLN A 137 28.44 13.60 -9.18
C GLN A 137 29.01 14.42 -10.36
N GLU A 138 28.31 14.42 -11.49
CA GLU A 138 28.67 15.21 -12.67
C GLU A 138 28.53 16.72 -12.40
N ILE A 139 27.43 17.16 -11.75
CA ILE A 139 27.25 18.55 -11.31
C ILE A 139 28.29 18.95 -10.26
N GLU A 140 28.60 18.06 -9.32
CA GLU A 140 29.60 18.28 -8.26
C GLU A 140 31.01 18.47 -8.86
N LYS A 141 31.39 17.63 -9.81
CA LYS A 141 32.63 17.76 -10.59
C LYS A 141 32.65 19.01 -11.48
N GLN A 142 31.52 19.42 -12.06
CA GLN A 142 31.42 20.66 -12.84
C GLN A 142 31.69 21.89 -11.96
N LYS A 143 31.14 21.93 -10.74
CA LYS A 143 31.40 23.00 -9.76
C LYS A 143 32.87 23.06 -9.33
N GLU A 144 33.51 21.90 -9.14
CA GLU A 144 34.94 21.82 -8.82
C GLU A 144 35.82 22.39 -9.95
N ILE A 145 35.49 22.05 -11.21
CA ILE A 145 36.15 22.62 -12.40
C ILE A 145 35.88 24.14 -12.54
N GLU A 146 34.69 24.61 -12.16
CA GLU A 146 34.34 26.03 -12.20
C GLU A 146 35.12 26.84 -11.15
N LYS A 147 35.20 26.34 -9.90
CA LYS A 147 36.05 26.92 -8.82
C LYS A 147 37.53 26.96 -9.25
N GLN A 148 38.04 25.90 -9.87
CA GLN A 148 39.41 25.87 -10.38
C GLN A 148 39.67 26.95 -11.46
N LYS A 149 38.72 27.17 -12.37
CA LYS A 149 38.82 28.23 -13.41
C LYS A 149 38.74 29.64 -12.83
N GLU A 150 38.01 29.85 -11.75
CA GLU A 150 38.00 31.15 -11.05
C GLU A 150 39.34 31.42 -10.37
N ILE A 151 39.97 30.40 -9.76
CA ILE A 151 41.31 30.49 -9.18
C ILE A 151 42.35 30.82 -10.27
N GLU A 152 42.34 30.10 -11.39
CA GLU A 152 43.25 30.35 -12.53
C GLU A 152 43.12 31.78 -13.09
N LYS A 153 41.88 32.29 -13.25
CA LYS A 153 41.64 33.69 -13.65
C LYS A 153 42.14 34.70 -12.62
N GLN A 154 42.00 34.40 -11.33
CA GLN A 154 42.48 35.28 -10.26
C GLN A 154 44.01 35.33 -10.22
N GLU A 155 44.69 34.20 -10.48
CA GLU A 155 46.15 34.17 -10.64
C GLU A 155 46.62 34.93 -11.89
N GLU A 156 45.94 34.78 -13.02
CA GLU A 156 46.27 35.49 -14.26
C GLU A 156 46.10 37.02 -14.09
N MET A 157 44.99 37.46 -13.49
CA MET A 157 44.76 38.87 -13.15
C MET A 157 45.79 39.41 -12.14
N ASN A 158 46.26 38.58 -11.19
CA ASN A 158 47.32 39.00 -10.25
C ASN A 158 48.66 39.17 -10.97
N LYS A 159 49.06 38.23 -11.84
CA LYS A 159 50.27 38.32 -12.66
C LYS A 159 50.24 39.55 -13.59
N GLN A 160 49.08 39.87 -14.17
CA GLN A 160 48.92 41.04 -15.01
C GLN A 160 49.15 42.35 -14.22
N LYS A 161 48.65 42.43 -12.97
CA LYS A 161 48.90 43.58 -12.07
C LYS A 161 50.36 43.70 -11.64
N GLU A 162 51.06 42.58 -11.40
CA GLU A 162 52.50 42.59 -11.11
C GLU A 162 53.31 43.11 -12.31
N ILE A 163 52.95 42.71 -13.54
CA ILE A 163 53.59 43.21 -14.76
C ILE A 163 53.35 44.72 -14.93
N GLU A 164 52.13 45.19 -14.69
CA GLU A 164 51.74 46.61 -14.78
C GLU A 164 52.55 47.48 -13.80
N GLN A 165 52.70 47.03 -12.55
CA GLN A 165 53.56 47.70 -11.55
C GLN A 165 55.05 47.72 -11.95
N ILE A 166 55.55 46.67 -12.61
CA ILE A 166 56.93 46.63 -13.11
C ILE A 166 57.13 47.59 -14.30
N SER A 167 56.12 47.80 -15.15
CA SER A 167 56.19 48.84 -16.18
C SER A 167 56.19 50.26 -15.59
N GLU A 168 55.31 50.55 -14.62
CA GLU A 168 55.28 51.86 -13.95
C GLU A 168 56.62 52.17 -13.24
N GLN A 169 57.22 51.19 -12.57
CA GLN A 169 58.55 51.36 -11.97
C GLN A 169 59.66 51.63 -12.99
N LYS A 170 59.61 51.01 -14.18
CA LYS A 170 60.59 51.27 -15.24
C LYS A 170 60.44 52.64 -15.91
N GLU A 171 59.20 53.14 -16.05
CA GLU A 171 58.98 54.52 -16.50
C GLU A 171 59.50 55.54 -15.48
N ILE A 172 59.31 55.28 -14.18
CA ILE A 172 59.85 56.12 -13.10
C ILE A 172 61.39 56.06 -13.06
N GLU A 173 62.00 54.90 -13.27
CA GLU A 173 63.46 54.74 -13.31
C GLU A 173 64.07 55.52 -14.50
N GLN A 174 63.46 55.45 -15.69
CA GLN A 174 63.88 56.26 -16.85
C GLN A 174 63.68 57.77 -16.68
N ILE A 175 62.66 58.21 -15.94
CA ILE A 175 62.43 59.63 -15.64
C ILE A 175 63.45 60.17 -14.59
N SER A 176 64.16 59.29 -13.87
CA SER A 176 65.11 59.67 -12.82
C SER A 176 66.55 59.93 -13.27
N GLU A 177 66.96 59.50 -14.48
CA GLU A 177 68.36 59.57 -14.95
C GLU A 177 68.65 60.58 -16.09
N GLN A 178 67.70 61.43 -16.52
CA GLN A 178 67.99 62.51 -17.50
C GLN A 178 67.49 63.92 -17.11
N LYS A 179 68.18 64.50 -16.13
CA LYS A 179 68.78 65.84 -16.25
C LYS A 179 70.30 65.62 -16.34
N GLU A 180 71.09 66.24 -17.21
CA GLU A 180 70.96 67.51 -17.94
C GLU A 180 71.52 67.43 -19.38
N ILE A 181 71.13 68.43 -20.19
CA ILE A 181 71.72 69.02 -21.42
C ILE A 181 70.57 69.22 -22.42
N GLU A 182 69.88 70.36 -22.47
CA GLU A 182 70.30 71.74 -22.76
C GLU A 182 70.16 72.12 -24.26
N GLN A 183 69.22 73.04 -24.50
CA GLN A 183 69.15 74.07 -25.55
C GLN A 183 68.83 73.78 -27.04
N ILE A 184 68.04 74.75 -27.54
CA ILE A 184 67.93 75.29 -28.90
C ILE A 184 66.90 74.65 -29.86
N SER A 185 66.49 75.50 -30.79
CA SER A 185 65.19 75.64 -31.45
C SER A 185 65.22 75.27 -32.94
N GLU A 186 64.02 75.40 -33.55
CA GLU A 186 63.71 75.58 -34.98
C GLU A 186 63.14 74.37 -35.77
N GLN A 187 61.85 74.53 -36.08
CA GLN A 187 61.20 74.42 -37.41
C GLN A 187 61.39 73.21 -38.36
N LYS A 188 60.27 72.95 -39.06
CA LYS A 188 60.11 72.23 -40.36
C LYS A 188 60.28 70.71 -40.32
N GLU A 189 59.65 69.92 -41.17
CA GLU A 189 58.39 69.94 -41.95
C GLU A 189 58.46 68.68 -42.85
N ILE A 190 57.32 68.08 -43.20
CA ILE A 190 57.13 67.26 -44.43
C ILE A 190 58.01 65.97 -44.48
N GLU A 191 57.48 64.79 -44.13
CA GLU A 191 56.63 63.94 -45.00
C GLU A 191 57.35 63.41 -46.25
N GLN A 192 57.56 62.08 -46.31
CA GLN A 192 57.14 61.29 -47.48
C GLN A 192 57.17 59.77 -47.22
N MET A 193 56.20 59.09 -47.82
CA MET A 193 56.10 57.63 -47.87
C MET A 193 57.03 57.05 -48.95
N SER A 194 57.49 55.82 -48.75
CA SER A 194 57.58 54.81 -49.82
C SER A 194 57.63 53.42 -49.14
N GLU A 195 56.71 52.51 -49.49
CA GLU A 195 56.96 51.34 -50.35
C GLU A 195 57.69 50.18 -49.62
N GLN A 196 57.42 48.89 -49.84
CA GLN A 196 56.49 48.16 -50.72
C GLN A 196 56.33 46.71 -50.13
N LYS A 197 55.21 45.98 -50.34
CA LYS A 197 55.07 44.76 -51.19
C LYS A 197 56.05 43.58 -50.90
N GLU A 198 55.73 42.28 -51.05
CA GLU A 198 54.58 41.57 -51.66
C GLU A 198 54.57 40.05 -51.30
N ILE A 199 53.37 39.42 -51.33
CA ILE A 199 53.03 38.07 -51.91
C ILE A 199 53.62 36.79 -51.24
N GLU A 200 52.91 35.65 -51.11
CA GLU A 200 52.06 34.91 -52.08
C GLU A 200 50.88 34.17 -51.39
N GLN A 201 49.61 34.48 -51.73
CA GLN A 201 48.61 33.69 -52.52
C GLN A 201 48.01 32.41 -51.91
N MET A 202 46.80 31.93 -52.28
CA MET A 202 45.49 32.55 -52.66
C MET A 202 44.42 31.45 -52.90
N SER A 203 43.15 31.73 -52.58
CA SER A 203 41.88 31.30 -53.23
C SER A 203 40.73 31.44 -52.20
N GLU A 204 39.73 32.32 -52.31
CA GLU A 204 38.74 32.70 -53.35
C GLU A 204 37.45 31.87 -53.39
N GLN A 205 36.38 32.44 -52.79
CA GLN A 205 34.97 32.62 -53.26
C GLN A 205 34.15 33.02 -52.01
N LYS A 206 33.28 34.05 -51.94
CA LYS A 206 32.57 34.96 -52.87
C LYS A 206 31.34 34.37 -53.59
N GLU A 207 30.16 34.64 -53.02
CA GLU A 207 28.92 35.27 -53.58
C GLU A 207 27.95 35.53 -52.37
N ILE A 208 27.19 36.62 -52.20
CA ILE A 208 26.19 37.32 -53.06
C ILE A 208 24.91 36.46 -53.23
N GLU A 209 23.66 36.90 -53.01
CA GLU A 209 23.06 38.17 -52.56
C GLU A 209 21.64 37.92 -51.99
N GLN A 210 21.14 38.81 -51.10
CA GLN A 210 19.77 39.42 -51.01
C GLN A 210 18.47 38.57 -51.21
N MET A 211 17.26 38.97 -50.77
CA MET A 211 16.66 40.30 -50.62
C MET A 211 15.55 40.35 -49.53
N SER A 212 15.45 41.51 -48.85
CA SER A 212 14.23 42.31 -48.53
C SER A 212 13.05 41.70 -47.73
N GLU A 213 12.25 42.42 -46.91
CA GLU A 213 11.96 43.86 -46.72
C GLU A 213 11.83 44.19 -45.21
N GLN A 214 12.42 45.29 -44.71
CA GLN A 214 11.80 46.56 -44.29
C GLN A 214 10.72 46.57 -43.17
N LYS A 215 10.95 47.52 -42.23
CA LYS A 215 9.95 48.38 -41.52
C LYS A 215 9.00 47.76 -40.49
N GLU A 216 8.52 48.49 -39.48
CA GLU A 216 9.02 49.67 -38.71
C GLU A 216 8.01 49.85 -37.55
N ILE A 217 8.47 50.20 -36.33
CA ILE A 217 7.71 50.98 -35.32
C ILE A 217 6.43 50.27 -34.75
N GLU A 218 6.20 50.15 -33.43
CA GLU A 218 6.02 51.27 -32.50
C GLU A 218 6.27 50.83 -31.04
N GLN A 219 7.17 51.55 -30.34
CA GLN A 219 7.04 52.17 -29.00
C GLN A 219 6.48 51.37 -27.78
N MET A 220 6.91 51.59 -26.53
CA MET A 220 7.86 52.59 -25.98
C MET A 220 8.44 52.19 -24.60
N SER A 221 9.62 52.77 -24.29
CA SER A 221 10.14 53.28 -22.99
C SER A 221 10.09 52.42 -21.71
N GLU A 222 11.25 52.00 -21.17
CA GLU A 222 12.17 52.72 -20.24
C GLU A 222 11.67 52.76 -18.78
N GLN A 223 12.30 52.04 -17.84
CA GLN A 223 13.61 52.28 -17.19
C GLN A 223 13.67 53.49 -16.25
N LYS A 224 14.02 53.24 -14.96
CA LYS A 224 15.15 53.81 -14.17
C LYS A 224 14.94 53.50 -12.65
N LYS A 225 15.85 52.76 -11.98
CA LYS A 225 17.04 53.20 -11.18
C LYS A 225 16.72 53.24 -9.66
N ILE A 226 17.60 52.91 -8.69
CA ILE A 226 19.00 52.38 -8.71
C ILE A 226 19.45 51.91 -7.28
N GLU A 227 20.55 51.12 -7.18
CA GLU A 227 21.48 50.95 -6.01
C GLU A 227 21.00 50.25 -4.70
N GLN A 228 21.86 49.61 -3.86
CA GLN A 228 23.33 49.38 -3.87
C GLN A 228 23.72 48.14 -2.99
N MET A 229 24.82 47.43 -3.36
CA MET A 229 25.85 46.72 -2.52
C MET A 229 25.46 45.74 -1.37
N SER A 230 26.27 44.73 -0.98
CA SER A 230 27.52 44.14 -1.51
C SER A 230 27.77 42.73 -0.91
N GLU A 231 28.59 41.90 -1.56
CA GLU A 231 28.99 40.54 -1.11
C GLU A 231 30.52 40.38 -0.92
N GLN A 232 30.91 39.24 -0.33
CA GLN A 232 32.25 38.61 -0.20
C GLN A 232 33.13 39.06 0.99
N LYS A 233 33.76 38.16 1.76
CA LYS A 233 34.54 36.97 1.35
C LYS A 233 34.53 35.81 2.36
N GLU A 234 34.76 34.59 1.86
CA GLU A 234 35.31 33.45 2.62
C GLU A 234 36.85 33.54 2.72
N ILE A 235 37.44 32.84 3.70
CA ILE A 235 38.80 32.28 3.60
C ILE A 235 38.75 30.81 4.03
N GLU A 236 39.38 29.96 3.24
CA GLU A 236 39.43 28.51 3.39
C GLU A 236 40.82 28.06 3.89
N GLN A 237 40.82 27.06 4.77
CA GLN A 237 41.83 26.06 5.16
C GLN A 237 43.30 26.15 4.68
N MET A 238 44.21 25.58 5.50
CA MET A 238 44.92 24.34 5.14
C MET A 238 45.56 23.64 6.38
N SER A 239 45.43 22.30 6.41
CA SER A 239 46.31 21.21 6.94
C SER A 239 47.31 21.46 8.12
N GLU A 240 47.67 20.49 8.97
CA GLU A 240 48.02 19.08 8.65
C GLU A 240 48.17 18.17 9.91
N GLN A 241 48.26 16.85 9.67
CA GLN A 241 48.84 15.76 10.49
C GLN A 241 47.99 14.96 11.53
N LYS A 242 48.26 13.64 11.45
CA LYS A 242 47.95 12.50 12.34
C LYS A 242 48.98 12.46 13.51
N GLU A 243 48.92 11.63 14.56
CA GLU A 243 48.20 10.37 14.87
C GLU A 243 48.23 10.13 16.41
N ILE A 244 47.34 9.26 16.94
CA ILE A 244 47.49 8.43 18.17
C ILE A 244 47.59 9.09 19.59
N GLU A 245 46.48 8.94 20.34
CA GLU A 245 46.37 8.29 21.66
C GLU A 245 47.23 8.76 22.88
N GLN A 246 46.60 9.28 23.95
CA GLN A 246 46.39 8.56 25.23
C GLN A 246 45.68 9.37 26.36
N MET A 247 44.71 8.69 26.97
CA MET A 247 44.08 8.74 28.33
C MET A 247 44.14 9.94 29.31
N SER A 248 43.05 10.03 30.09
CA SER A 248 42.93 10.44 31.52
C SER A 248 43.20 11.92 31.89
N GLU A 249 42.56 12.54 32.91
CA GLU A 249 41.64 12.03 33.94
C GLU A 249 40.60 13.11 34.40
N GLN A 250 39.80 12.80 35.44
CA GLN A 250 38.62 13.56 35.89
C GLN A 250 38.88 14.76 36.84
N LYS A 251 37.77 15.46 37.18
CA LYS A 251 37.43 16.22 38.42
C LYS A 251 37.53 17.76 38.35
N GLU A 252 36.77 18.56 39.12
CA GLU A 252 35.48 18.41 39.82
C GLU A 252 34.87 19.82 40.08
N ILE A 253 33.53 19.92 39.98
CA ILE A 253 32.56 20.56 40.91
C ILE A 253 32.99 21.77 41.79
N GLU A 254 32.23 22.87 41.67
CA GLU A 254 31.53 23.64 42.75
C GLU A 254 30.56 24.62 42.04
N GLN A 255 29.23 24.70 42.24
CA GLN A 255 28.30 24.78 43.39
C GLN A 255 28.14 26.17 44.06
N MET A 256 26.92 26.36 44.58
CA MET A 256 26.33 27.54 45.25
C MET A 256 25.78 28.63 44.28
N SER A 257 24.48 28.97 44.20
CA SER A 257 23.36 29.16 45.16
C SER A 257 23.26 30.56 45.75
N GLU A 258 22.15 31.27 45.47
CA GLU A 258 21.15 31.68 46.47
C GLU A 258 19.97 32.47 45.84
N GLN A 259 18.86 32.59 46.59
CA GLN A 259 17.60 33.23 46.18
C GLN A 259 17.53 34.69 46.63
N LYS A 260 16.67 35.50 45.98
CA LYS A 260 15.81 36.48 46.68
C LYS A 260 14.61 36.95 45.84
N GLU A 261 13.61 37.45 46.55
CA GLU A 261 12.21 37.65 46.12
C GLU A 261 11.81 39.15 45.98
N ILE A 262 10.67 39.40 45.31
CA ILE A 262 9.67 40.49 45.58
C ILE A 262 10.17 41.96 45.36
N GLU A 263 9.36 42.99 45.05
CA GLU A 263 8.10 43.24 44.32
C GLU A 263 7.90 44.80 44.31
N GLN A 264 6.86 45.34 43.67
CA GLN A 264 6.38 46.74 43.66
C GLN A 264 7.16 47.71 42.72
N MET A 265 6.56 48.34 41.69
CA MET A 265 5.33 49.13 41.52
C MET A 265 5.46 50.63 41.86
N SER A 266 5.41 51.49 40.84
CA SER A 266 4.87 52.86 40.92
C SER A 266 4.50 53.41 39.54
N GLU A 267 3.38 54.12 39.47
CA GLU A 267 2.77 54.67 38.24
C GLU A 267 3.22 56.12 37.95
N GLN A 268 3.14 56.54 36.69
CA GLN A 268 2.93 57.91 36.15
C GLN A 268 2.99 57.80 34.60
N LYS A 269 2.29 58.58 33.75
CA LYS A 269 1.26 59.63 33.92
C LYS A 269 0.62 59.94 32.55
N GLU A 270 -0.54 60.61 32.59
CA GLU A 270 -1.07 61.54 31.56
C GLU A 270 -1.50 61.07 30.14
N ILE A 271 -2.55 61.75 29.69
CA ILE A 271 -3.32 61.67 28.44
C ILE A 271 -2.61 62.61 27.42
N GLU A 272 -2.66 62.44 26.08
CA GLU A 272 -3.70 63.06 25.22
C GLU A 272 -3.46 62.90 23.69
N GLN A 273 -4.57 62.90 22.94
CA GLN A 273 -4.77 63.30 21.52
C GLN A 273 -4.37 62.40 20.33
N MET A 274 -5.10 62.63 19.22
CA MET A 274 -5.22 61.81 18.00
C MET A 274 -4.64 62.52 16.76
N SER A 275 -4.34 61.76 15.68
CA SER A 275 -4.43 62.11 14.23
C SER A 275 -3.47 61.21 13.41
N GLU A 276 -3.62 60.97 12.11
CA GLU A 276 -4.81 60.77 11.24
C GLU A 276 -4.38 59.94 10.00
N GLN A 277 -5.33 59.55 9.14
CA GLN A 277 -5.11 58.60 8.02
C GLN A 277 -4.47 59.23 6.77
N LYS A 278 -3.96 58.37 5.86
CA LYS A 278 -4.25 58.32 4.40
C LYS A 278 -3.33 57.31 3.67
N GLU A 279 -3.67 56.60 2.57
CA GLU A 279 -4.85 56.45 1.68
C GLU A 279 -5.06 54.93 1.40
N ILE A 280 -6.09 54.35 0.76
CA ILE A 280 -7.34 54.73 0.06
C ILE A 280 -8.30 53.48 0.21
N GLU A 281 -9.61 53.56 0.54
CA GLU A 281 -10.81 53.71 -0.34
C GLU A 281 -11.18 52.45 -1.20
N GLN A 282 -12.44 52.02 -1.43
CA GLN A 282 -13.79 52.61 -1.24
C GLN A 282 -14.91 51.57 -0.95
N MET A 283 -15.90 51.98 -0.12
CA MET A 283 -17.39 51.81 -0.26
C MET A 283 -18.07 50.41 -0.32
N SER A 284 -19.34 50.22 0.12
CA SER A 284 -20.35 51.13 0.71
C SER A 284 -21.40 50.41 1.59
N GLU A 285 -21.96 51.17 2.55
CA GLU A 285 -23.35 51.20 3.10
C GLU A 285 -24.03 49.87 3.55
N GLN A 286 -24.42 49.61 4.82
CA GLN A 286 -25.10 50.36 5.92
C GLN A 286 -26.64 50.56 5.82
N LYS A 287 -27.24 50.55 7.04
CA LYS A 287 -28.58 51.01 7.49
C LYS A 287 -29.73 49.99 7.51
N GLU A 288 -30.60 49.95 8.53
CA GLU A 288 -30.52 50.41 9.96
C GLU A 288 -31.74 49.82 10.73
N ILE A 289 -31.64 49.71 12.07
CA ILE A 289 -32.71 49.87 13.09
C ILE A 289 -34.03 49.06 12.95
N GLU A 290 -34.42 48.29 13.99
CA GLU A 290 -35.48 48.70 14.95
C GLU A 290 -35.51 47.84 16.24
N GLN A 291 -36.11 48.37 17.31
CA GLN A 291 -36.22 47.78 18.66
C GLN A 291 -37.64 47.24 18.94
N MET A 292 -37.85 46.78 20.18
CA MET A 292 -39.17 46.50 20.84
C MET A 292 -39.80 45.12 20.52
N SER A 293 -40.57 44.47 21.41
CA SER A 293 -40.92 44.77 22.83
C SER A 293 -41.49 43.53 23.58
N GLU A 294 -41.50 43.63 24.92
CA GLU A 294 -42.54 43.15 25.85
C GLU A 294 -42.78 41.66 26.19
N GLN A 295 -43.55 41.48 27.26
CA GLN A 295 -43.68 40.31 28.14
C GLN A 295 -45.07 39.63 28.03
N LYS A 296 -45.35 38.70 28.96
CA LYS A 296 -46.68 38.15 29.37
C LYS A 296 -47.26 37.02 28.51
N GLU A 297 -48.02 36.06 29.03
CA GLU A 297 -48.27 35.64 30.43
C GLU A 297 -48.64 34.14 30.50
N ILE A 298 -48.85 33.63 31.71
CA ILE A 298 -49.32 32.27 32.02
C ILE A 298 -50.81 32.14 31.72
N GLU A 299 -51.28 30.98 31.24
CA GLU A 299 -52.61 30.50 31.61
C GLU A 299 -52.72 28.97 31.71
N GLN A 300 -53.47 28.49 32.71
CA GLN A 300 -53.82 27.09 32.95
C GLN A 300 -55.35 26.94 32.90
N MET A 301 -55.86 25.83 32.35
CA MET A 301 -57.15 25.19 32.69
C MET A 301 -57.00 23.68 32.36
N SER A 302 -57.30 22.68 33.22
CA SER A 302 -58.58 22.26 33.84
C SER A 302 -59.63 21.80 32.80
N GLU A 303 -60.43 20.72 32.97
CA GLU A 303 -60.61 19.79 34.09
C GLU A 303 -61.25 18.42 33.69
N GLN A 304 -60.84 17.34 34.38
CA GLN A 304 -61.52 16.09 34.81
C GLN A 304 -62.61 15.31 34.00
N LYS A 305 -62.45 13.96 34.04
CA LYS A 305 -63.42 12.88 34.43
C LYS A 305 -62.72 11.50 34.28
N GLU A 306 -62.88 10.44 35.09
CA GLU A 306 -63.20 10.13 36.50
C GLU A 306 -63.21 8.57 36.61
N ILE A 307 -62.70 7.97 37.72
CA ILE A 307 -63.07 6.61 38.25
C ILE A 307 -62.63 5.36 37.37
N VAL A 308 -62.14 4.18 37.82
CA VAL A 308 -62.15 3.40 39.09
C VAL A 308 -60.75 2.82 39.46
N GLN A 309 -60.57 2.44 40.73
CA GLN A 309 -59.51 1.61 41.31
C GLN A 309 -59.40 0.18 40.73
N MET A 310 -58.23 -0.46 40.85
CA MET A 310 -57.99 -1.57 41.81
C MET A 310 -56.55 -2.07 41.80
N SER A 311 -56.10 -2.54 42.96
CA SER A 311 -54.80 -3.15 43.24
C SER A 311 -54.75 -4.66 42.97
N GLU A 312 -53.59 -5.21 42.63
CA GLU A 312 -52.89 -6.20 43.47
C GLU A 312 -51.54 -6.66 42.88
N ARG A 313 -50.60 -7.05 43.77
CA ARG A 313 -49.35 -7.77 43.42
C ARG A 313 -49.64 -9.26 43.30
N LYS A 314 -48.87 -9.97 42.46
CA LYS A 314 -48.35 -11.32 42.78
C LYS A 314 -47.04 -11.61 42.06
N GLU A 315 -46.25 -12.49 42.64
CA GLU A 315 -44.84 -12.76 42.38
C GLU A 315 -44.64 -14.29 42.48
N ILE A 316 -43.57 -14.87 41.88
CA ILE A 316 -43.15 -16.30 42.01
C ILE A 316 -44.07 -17.28 41.20
N GLU A 317 -43.71 -18.46 40.62
CA GLU A 317 -42.59 -19.45 40.66
C GLU A 317 -42.37 -20.00 39.22
N GLN A 318 -41.15 -20.16 38.66
CA GLN A 318 -40.20 -21.31 38.65
C GLN A 318 -40.51 -22.58 37.81
N MET A 319 -39.47 -23.00 37.05
CA MET A 319 -39.04 -24.39 36.68
C MET A 319 -40.04 -25.30 35.88
N SER A 320 -39.65 -26.41 35.23
CA SER A 320 -38.43 -27.25 35.18
C SER A 320 -38.25 -27.85 33.75
N GLU A 321 -37.05 -27.86 33.17
CA GLU A 321 -36.08 -28.98 33.04
C GLU A 321 -36.36 -30.12 32.03
N GLN A 322 -35.39 -30.28 31.13
CA GLN A 322 -34.82 -31.50 30.51
C GLN A 322 -35.59 -32.83 30.44
N LYS A 323 -35.51 -33.49 29.26
CA LYS A 323 -34.88 -34.83 29.18
C LYS A 323 -34.34 -35.18 27.78
N GLU A 324 -33.50 -36.22 27.77
CA GLU A 324 -32.55 -36.58 26.71
C GLU A 324 -33.02 -37.72 25.78
N ILE A 325 -32.28 -37.85 24.66
CA ILE A 325 -31.75 -39.10 24.08
C ILE A 325 -32.66 -40.01 23.20
N GLU A 326 -32.25 -40.02 21.92
CA GLU A 326 -31.96 -41.17 21.04
C GLU A 326 -32.98 -41.82 20.07
N GLN A 327 -32.34 -42.20 18.93
CA GLN A 327 -32.58 -43.36 18.07
C GLN A 327 -33.88 -43.43 17.24
N MET A 328 -33.88 -44.05 16.06
CA MET A 328 -32.88 -44.19 14.98
C MET A 328 -33.62 -44.82 13.76
N SER A 329 -32.89 -45.09 12.67
CA SER A 329 -33.33 -45.95 11.54
C SER A 329 -34.44 -45.39 10.62
N GLU A 330 -34.55 -45.82 9.36
CA GLU A 330 -33.50 -45.97 8.35
C GLU A 330 -34.11 -45.89 6.94
N ARG A 331 -33.24 -45.76 5.94
CA ARG A 331 -33.51 -45.69 4.49
C ARG A 331 -34.54 -46.69 3.96
N LYS A 332 -35.23 -46.30 2.87
CA LYS A 332 -35.32 -47.09 1.63
C LYS A 332 -35.51 -46.20 0.39
N GLU A 333 -35.29 -46.78 -0.78
CA GLU A 333 -34.82 -46.11 -2.01
C GLU A 333 -35.54 -46.66 -3.25
N ILE A 334 -35.49 -45.95 -4.40
CA ILE A 334 -35.94 -46.36 -5.77
C ILE A 334 -37.49 -46.28 -5.95
N GLU A 335 -38.09 -45.64 -6.98
CA GLU A 335 -38.16 -45.93 -8.45
C GLU A 335 -38.73 -44.65 -9.17
N GLN A 336 -38.24 -44.13 -10.31
CA GLN A 336 -38.43 -44.55 -11.73
C GLN A 336 -39.89 -44.87 -12.14
N MET A 337 -40.48 -44.46 -13.28
CA MET A 337 -40.20 -43.52 -14.39
C MET A 337 -41.54 -43.14 -15.04
N SER A 338 -41.62 -42.08 -15.87
CA SER A 338 -42.21 -42.13 -17.24
C SER A 338 -42.28 -40.75 -17.93
N GLU A 339 -41.99 -40.72 -19.23
CA GLU A 339 -42.15 -39.56 -20.11
C GLU A 339 -43.54 -39.55 -20.77
N GLN A 340 -44.06 -38.38 -21.15
CA GLN A 340 -44.77 -38.20 -22.42
C GLN A 340 -44.49 -36.81 -23.02
N LYS A 341 -44.26 -36.78 -24.33
CA LYS A 341 -44.33 -35.59 -25.19
C LYS A 341 -45.69 -35.57 -25.87
N GLU A 342 -46.24 -34.38 -26.10
CA GLU A 342 -46.92 -34.11 -27.37
C GLU A 342 -46.69 -32.66 -27.81
N ILE A 343 -46.81 -32.41 -29.12
CA ILE A 343 -46.43 -31.17 -29.80
C ILE A 343 -47.67 -30.58 -30.48
N VAL A 344 -47.88 -29.27 -30.36
CA VAL A 344 -48.72 -28.51 -31.28
C VAL A 344 -48.02 -27.19 -31.66
N GLN A 345 -47.64 -27.10 -32.94
CA GLN A 345 -47.36 -25.85 -33.67
C GLN A 345 -48.72 -25.19 -34.05
N MET A 346 -48.88 -23.92 -34.44
CA MET A 346 -48.01 -22.80 -34.77
C MET A 346 -48.90 -21.54 -34.88
N SER A 347 -48.39 -20.33 -34.62
CA SER A 347 -48.85 -19.13 -35.34
C SER A 347 -47.84 -17.99 -35.17
N GLU A 348 -47.23 -17.58 -36.28
CA GLU A 348 -46.35 -16.40 -36.34
C GLU A 348 -47.18 -15.12 -36.44
N GLN A 349 -46.69 -14.02 -35.86
CA GLN A 349 -46.45 -12.81 -36.66
C GLN A 349 -45.41 -11.90 -36.00
N LYS A 350 -44.64 -11.22 -36.85
CA LYS A 350 -43.63 -10.23 -36.48
C LYS A 350 -44.30 -8.89 -36.28
N GLU A 351 -43.79 -8.10 -35.34
CA GLU A 351 -43.61 -6.68 -35.63
C GLU A 351 -42.19 -6.24 -35.22
N ILE A 352 -41.64 -5.32 -36.00
CA ILE A 352 -40.28 -4.82 -35.86
C ILE A 352 -40.37 -3.48 -35.15
N GLU A 353 -39.68 -3.33 -34.02
CA GLU A 353 -39.35 -2.00 -33.51
C GLU A 353 -37.83 -1.90 -33.36
N GLN A 354 -37.24 -1.05 -34.22
CA GLN A 354 -35.83 -0.69 -34.18
C GLN A 354 -35.64 0.61 -33.39
N MET A 355 -34.42 0.77 -32.86
CA MET A 355 -33.89 1.97 -32.18
C MET A 355 -34.43 2.20 -30.75
N SER A 356 -33.56 2.13 -29.75
CA SER A 356 -32.54 3.16 -29.61
C SER A 356 -31.18 2.62 -29.19
N GLU A 357 -30.13 3.06 -29.91
CA GLU A 357 -28.76 2.95 -29.43
C GLU A 357 -28.56 3.90 -28.24
N GLN A 358 -28.13 3.36 -27.10
CA GLN A 358 -27.41 4.16 -26.11
C GLN A 358 -26.05 3.54 -25.82
N LYS A 359 -25.01 4.26 -26.26
CA LYS A 359 -23.61 3.97 -25.95
C LYS A 359 -23.40 4.05 -24.44
N GLU A 360 -22.94 2.96 -23.83
CA GLU A 360 -22.13 3.04 -22.62
C GLU A 360 -20.82 2.27 -22.81
N ILE A 361 -19.75 3.03 -23.05
CA ILE A 361 -18.39 2.53 -22.97
C ILE A 361 -18.05 2.33 -21.48
N GLU A 362 -17.90 1.07 -21.12
CA GLU A 362 -16.76 0.50 -20.41
C GLU A 362 -15.95 1.41 -19.45
N GLU A 363 -15.90 1.02 -18.17
CA GLU A 363 -14.64 1.10 -17.41
C GLU A 363 -14.53 -0.08 -16.42
N MET A 364 -13.68 -1.04 -16.77
CA MET A 364 -13.09 -1.98 -15.81
C MET A 364 -11.73 -1.45 -15.39
N SER A 365 -11.28 -1.81 -14.19
CA SER A 365 -10.03 -1.32 -13.61
C SER A 365 -8.77 -1.85 -14.33
N GLU A 366 -8.36 -1.18 -15.41
CA GLU A 366 -6.99 -1.20 -15.93
C GLU A 366 -6.34 0.17 -15.66
N GLN A 367 -5.43 0.24 -14.69
CA GLN A 367 -4.64 1.44 -14.46
C GLN A 367 -3.60 1.61 -15.59
N LYS A 368 -3.87 2.53 -16.52
CA LYS A 368 -2.85 3.15 -17.36
C LYS A 368 -2.15 4.26 -16.55
N GLU A 369 -0.86 4.09 -16.27
CA GLU A 369 0.02 5.24 -16.06
C GLU A 369 0.42 5.77 -17.44
N ILE A 370 0.09 7.03 -17.73
CA ILE A 370 0.62 7.76 -18.89
C ILE A 370 1.95 8.39 -18.46
N GLU A 371 3.06 7.83 -18.94
CA GLU A 371 4.38 8.48 -18.93
C GLU A 371 4.67 8.82 -20.39
N GLN A 372 4.48 10.08 -20.79
CA GLN A 372 4.73 10.54 -22.16
C GLN A 372 6.21 10.33 -22.51
N MET A 373 6.48 9.61 -23.60
CA MET A 373 7.75 9.74 -24.32
C MET A 373 7.44 9.85 -25.81
N SER A 374 7.97 10.91 -26.42
CA SER A 374 7.86 11.22 -27.84
C SER A 374 8.57 10.17 -28.69
N GLU A 375 7.97 9.85 -29.83
CA GLU A 375 8.61 9.04 -30.86
C GLU A 375 9.72 9.83 -31.54
N GLN A 376 10.89 9.22 -31.71
CA GLN A 376 11.71 9.44 -32.90
C GLN A 376 12.05 8.07 -33.50
N LYS A 377 11.71 7.92 -34.77
CA LYS A 377 12.20 6.81 -35.60
C LYS A 377 13.60 7.18 -36.06
N GLU A 378 14.49 6.20 -36.09
CA GLU A 378 15.41 6.11 -37.22
C GLU A 378 15.61 4.65 -37.61
N ILE A 379 15.77 4.44 -38.92
CA ILE A 379 15.92 3.15 -39.56
C ILE A 379 17.39 3.04 -39.91
N GLU A 380 18.03 1.93 -39.62
CA GLU A 380 19.08 1.49 -40.53
C GLU A 380 19.22 -0.03 -40.63
N GLN A 381 19.53 -0.45 -41.86
CA GLN A 381 19.79 -1.82 -42.25
C GLN A 381 21.27 -2.11 -42.02
N MET A 382 21.64 -3.37 -41.81
CA MET A 382 22.38 -4.11 -42.84
C MET A 382 22.67 -5.55 -42.41
N SER A 383 22.60 -6.43 -43.40
CA SER A 383 23.00 -7.82 -43.38
C SER A 383 24.42 -7.98 -43.93
N GLU A 384 25.09 -9.07 -43.52
CA GLU A 384 26.12 -9.79 -44.28
C GLU A 384 27.37 -9.03 -44.75
N GLN A 385 28.52 -9.45 -44.19
CA GLN A 385 29.51 -10.18 -44.99
C GLN A 385 30.38 -11.08 -44.11
N LYS A 386 31.05 -12.04 -44.73
CA LYS A 386 31.75 -13.16 -44.07
C LYS A 386 32.94 -13.59 -44.96
N GLU A 387 33.95 -14.19 -44.33
CA GLU A 387 35.07 -14.91 -44.98
C GLU A 387 36.15 -14.00 -45.65
N ILE A 388 37.46 -14.31 -45.65
CA ILE A 388 38.27 -15.42 -45.08
C ILE A 388 39.70 -14.89 -44.84
N GLU A 389 40.41 -15.36 -43.81
CA GLU A 389 41.81 -15.81 -43.98
C GLU A 389 42.26 -16.75 -42.84
N GLN A 390 43.13 -17.72 -43.18
CA GLN A 390 43.66 -18.76 -42.28
C GLN A 390 45.17 -18.59 -42.13
N THR A 391 45.74 -18.67 -40.93
CA THR A 391 46.54 -19.79 -40.37
C THR A 391 47.28 -19.20 -39.15
N ASN A 392 47.79 -19.89 -38.11
CA ASN A 392 48.40 -21.22 -38.01
C ASN A 392 48.27 -21.83 -36.58
N LYS A 393 48.96 -22.93 -36.27
CA LYS A 393 48.65 -23.87 -35.16
C LYS A 393 49.10 -23.47 -33.72
N LYS A 394 48.39 -24.10 -32.75
CA LYS A 394 48.55 -24.24 -31.27
C LYS A 394 49.96 -24.70 -30.77
N PRO A 395 50.26 -24.76 -29.43
CA PRO A 395 49.38 -24.63 -28.25
C PRO A 395 49.85 -23.73 -27.08
N GLY A 396 48.89 -23.14 -26.35
CA GLY A 396 49.10 -22.49 -25.04
C GLY A 396 47.87 -22.63 -24.14
N LYS A 397 48.08 -22.74 -22.81
CA LYS A 397 47.03 -23.02 -21.80
C LYS A 397 45.90 -21.97 -21.83
N LYS A 398 44.63 -22.39 -21.71
CA LYS A 398 43.49 -21.49 -21.51
C LYS A 398 43.47 -20.94 -20.07
N PRO A 399 43.48 -19.61 -19.86
CA PRO A 399 42.86 -19.01 -18.69
C PRO A 399 41.33 -19.06 -18.85
N SER A 400 40.61 -19.11 -17.73
CA SER A 400 39.15 -19.02 -17.68
C SER A 400 38.66 -17.67 -18.22
N LYS A 401 37.84 -17.66 -19.27
CA LYS A 401 37.10 -16.46 -19.65
C LYS A 401 36.05 -16.15 -18.60
N GLU A 402 36.26 -15.07 -17.86
CA GLU A 402 35.24 -14.45 -17.03
C GLU A 402 34.04 -14.06 -17.90
N ASN A 403 32.84 -14.22 -17.35
CA ASN A 403 31.61 -13.87 -18.06
C ASN A 403 31.51 -12.35 -18.17
N LYS A 404 31.53 -11.79 -19.39
CA LYS A 404 31.03 -10.43 -19.62
C LYS A 404 29.62 -10.32 -19.05
N THR A 405 29.43 -9.44 -18.08
CA THR A 405 28.14 -9.25 -17.41
C THR A 405 27.15 -8.58 -18.34
N ASP A 406 26.00 -9.24 -18.51
CA ASP A 406 24.87 -8.81 -19.31
C ASP A 406 24.07 -7.72 -18.55
N GLU A 407 24.64 -6.52 -18.45
CA GLU A 407 24.10 -5.43 -17.60
C GLU A 407 22.82 -4.78 -18.19
N GLY A 408 22.63 -4.88 -19.50
CA GLY A 408 21.61 -4.17 -20.27
C GLY A 408 20.16 -4.65 -20.08
N SER A 409 19.90 -5.96 -19.97
CA SER A 409 18.52 -6.49 -20.07
C SER A 409 17.74 -6.55 -18.74
N GLY A 410 18.42 -6.49 -17.59
CA GLY A 410 17.81 -6.66 -16.26
C GLY A 410 17.46 -8.10 -15.88
N TRP A 411 17.44 -8.98 -16.86
CA TRP A 411 17.30 -10.43 -16.76
C TRP A 411 18.65 -11.09 -16.56
N GLY A 412 19.33 -10.78 -15.44
CA GLY A 412 20.59 -11.45 -15.10
C GLY A 412 20.44 -12.98 -15.09
N SER A 413 21.53 -13.70 -15.36
CA SER A 413 21.55 -15.17 -15.51
C SER A 413 20.84 -15.92 -14.36
N GLY A 414 21.00 -15.44 -13.13
CA GLY A 414 20.28 -15.93 -11.95
C GLY A 414 18.76 -15.81 -12.09
N LEU A 415 18.24 -14.61 -12.38
CA LEU A 415 16.79 -14.40 -12.53
C LEU A 415 16.22 -15.19 -13.71
N ARG A 416 16.91 -15.25 -14.86
CA ARG A 416 16.51 -16.11 -16.00
C ARG A 416 16.39 -17.58 -15.57
N LYS A 417 17.37 -18.10 -14.82
CA LYS A 417 17.36 -19.47 -14.29
C LYS A 417 16.21 -19.69 -13.31
N THR A 418 15.96 -18.77 -12.38
CA THR A 418 14.88 -18.87 -11.38
C THR A 418 13.50 -18.89 -12.03
N VAL A 419 13.24 -17.97 -12.97
CA VAL A 419 11.96 -17.89 -13.69
C VAL A 419 11.74 -19.13 -14.56
N ARG A 420 12.80 -19.66 -15.20
CA ARG A 420 12.75 -20.93 -15.93
C ARG A 420 12.44 -22.11 -14.99
N ASN A 421 13.11 -22.19 -13.85
CA ASN A 421 12.90 -23.24 -12.86
C ASN A 421 11.46 -23.25 -12.32
N TRP A 422 10.83 -22.08 -12.13
CA TRP A 422 9.43 -21.99 -11.69
C TRP A 422 8.43 -22.59 -12.71
N TYR A 423 8.71 -22.49 -14.02
CA TYR A 423 7.91 -23.17 -15.04
C TYR A 423 8.21 -24.67 -15.11
N PHE A 424 9.43 -25.09 -14.77
CA PHE A 424 9.86 -26.49 -14.84
C PHE A 424 9.51 -27.30 -13.59
N SER A 425 9.34 -26.66 -12.44
CA SER A 425 8.90 -27.30 -11.18
C SER A 425 7.50 -27.91 -11.29
N LYS A 426 6.70 -27.46 -12.26
CA LYS A 426 5.30 -27.86 -12.41
C LYS A 426 5.17 -29.06 -13.35
N PRO A 427 4.32 -30.05 -13.00
CA PRO A 427 3.85 -31.06 -13.95
C PRO A 427 3.21 -30.40 -15.18
N PRO A 428 3.26 -31.01 -16.37
CA PRO A 428 2.74 -30.39 -17.60
C PRO A 428 1.26 -29.95 -17.51
N MET A 429 0.38 -30.77 -16.93
CA MET A 429 -1.03 -30.40 -16.74
C MET A 429 -1.20 -29.20 -15.78
N GLU A 430 -0.44 -29.14 -14.69
CA GLU A 430 -0.47 -28.00 -13.78
C GLU A 430 0.12 -26.73 -14.42
N LEU A 431 1.14 -26.86 -15.28
CA LEU A 431 1.64 -25.76 -16.08
C LEU A 431 0.58 -25.24 -17.06
N ALA A 432 -0.16 -26.13 -17.72
CA ALA A 432 -1.27 -25.75 -18.60
C ALA A 432 -2.38 -25.02 -17.84
N LYS A 433 -2.80 -25.52 -16.68
CA LYS A 433 -3.71 -24.84 -15.75
C LYS A 433 -3.19 -23.46 -15.34
N CYS A 434 -1.90 -23.34 -15.00
CA CYS A 434 -1.28 -22.07 -14.60
C CYS A 434 -1.39 -21.01 -15.70
N VAL A 435 -0.92 -21.32 -16.92
CA VAL A 435 -0.86 -20.33 -18.02
C VAL A 435 -2.22 -20.00 -18.62
N THR A 436 -3.20 -20.89 -18.47
CA THR A 436 -4.58 -20.65 -18.92
C THR A 436 -5.42 -19.92 -17.88
N ARG A 437 -5.28 -20.20 -16.57
CA ARG A 437 -6.01 -19.48 -15.50
C ARG A 437 -5.70 -17.99 -15.49
N TYR A 438 -4.43 -17.61 -15.66
CA TYR A 438 -4.02 -16.20 -15.75
C TYR A 438 -3.12 -15.94 -16.94
N ARG A 439 -3.70 -15.72 -18.13
CA ARG A 439 -2.94 -15.33 -19.34
C ARG A 439 -2.08 -14.07 -19.11
N SER A 440 -2.60 -13.14 -18.31
CA SER A 440 -1.92 -11.92 -17.88
C SER A 440 -2.47 -11.36 -16.56
N ARG A 441 -1.60 -10.79 -15.73
CA ARG A 441 -1.95 -10.05 -14.50
C ARG A 441 -0.93 -8.94 -14.25
N TYR A 442 -1.31 -7.89 -13.52
CA TYR A 442 -0.40 -6.82 -13.08
C TYR A 442 0.46 -6.18 -14.20
N GLY A 443 -0.05 -6.11 -15.44
CA GLY A 443 0.66 -5.59 -16.62
C GLY A 443 1.60 -6.58 -17.33
N TRP A 444 1.70 -7.83 -16.86
CA TRP A 444 2.60 -8.85 -17.41
C TRP A 444 1.84 -10.06 -17.97
N LYS A 445 2.32 -10.62 -19.08
CA LYS A 445 1.77 -11.82 -19.73
C LYS A 445 2.78 -12.96 -19.67
N HIS A 446 2.32 -14.21 -19.54
CA HIS A 446 3.22 -15.37 -19.58
C HIS A 446 4.07 -15.43 -20.87
N LYS A 447 3.52 -14.98 -22.00
CA LYS A 447 4.22 -14.82 -23.28
C LYS A 447 5.48 -13.95 -23.17
N ASP A 448 5.39 -12.83 -22.47
CA ASP A 448 6.50 -11.88 -22.35
C ASP A 448 7.54 -12.39 -21.36
N ILE A 449 7.10 -13.02 -20.26
CA ILE A 449 7.99 -13.69 -19.29
C ILE A 449 8.79 -14.83 -19.97
N ILE A 450 8.13 -15.66 -20.79
CA ILE A 450 8.77 -16.78 -21.53
C ILE A 450 9.77 -16.26 -22.58
N LYS A 451 9.41 -15.20 -23.32
CA LYS A 451 10.33 -14.51 -24.24
C LYS A 451 11.62 -14.07 -23.56
N LEU A 452 11.56 -13.63 -22.31
CA LEU A 452 12.70 -13.04 -21.59
C LEU A 452 13.56 -14.08 -20.85
N CYS A 453 12.97 -15.20 -20.40
CA CYS A 453 13.73 -16.26 -19.71
C CYS A 453 14.26 -17.36 -20.64
N HIS A 454 13.77 -17.44 -21.89
CA HIS A 454 14.12 -18.44 -22.90
C HIS A 454 14.19 -19.87 -22.31
N PRO A 455 13.04 -20.47 -21.94
CA PRO A 455 13.01 -21.84 -21.43
C PRO A 455 13.18 -22.82 -22.60
N ALA A 456 14.26 -23.60 -22.59
CA ALA A 456 14.40 -24.74 -23.50
C ALA A 456 13.47 -25.86 -22.99
N PRO A 457 12.45 -26.30 -23.76
CA PRO A 457 11.56 -27.37 -23.32
C PRO A 457 12.36 -28.66 -23.16
N ASN A 458 12.09 -29.40 -22.07
CA ASN A 458 12.75 -30.66 -21.73
C ASN A 458 11.90 -31.90 -22.04
N ASN A 459 10.64 -31.71 -22.43
CA ASN A 459 9.69 -32.74 -22.83
C ASN A 459 8.65 -32.16 -23.80
N PRO A 460 8.05 -32.97 -24.69
CA PRO A 460 7.13 -32.47 -25.74
C PRO A 460 5.89 -31.77 -25.17
N GLU A 461 5.44 -32.12 -23.97
CA GLU A 461 4.28 -31.53 -23.31
C GLU A 461 4.51 -30.06 -22.94
N ARG A 462 5.68 -29.73 -22.36
CA ARG A 462 6.04 -28.33 -22.10
C ARG A 462 6.32 -27.58 -23.41
N GLU A 463 6.87 -28.25 -24.43
CA GLU A 463 7.04 -27.65 -25.75
C GLU A 463 5.68 -27.23 -26.36
N MET A 464 4.67 -28.09 -26.30
CA MET A 464 3.31 -27.76 -26.74
C MET A 464 2.72 -26.58 -25.96
N ILE A 465 2.84 -26.59 -24.63
CA ILE A 465 2.31 -25.51 -23.78
C ILE A 465 3.01 -24.18 -24.08
N PHE A 466 4.34 -24.17 -24.28
CA PHE A 466 5.05 -22.94 -24.65
C PHE A 466 4.72 -22.49 -26.09
N LYS A 467 4.52 -23.41 -27.04
CA LYS A 467 4.00 -23.08 -28.39
C LYS A 467 2.62 -22.42 -28.29
N TYR A 468 1.71 -22.95 -27.48
CA TYR A 468 0.40 -22.35 -27.19
C TYR A 468 0.54 -20.94 -26.60
N VAL A 469 1.34 -20.74 -25.54
CA VAL A 469 1.48 -19.40 -24.93
C VAL A 469 2.07 -18.37 -25.90
N MET A 470 2.95 -18.80 -26.81
CA MET A 470 3.59 -17.94 -27.79
C MET A 470 2.71 -17.62 -29.01
N ARG A 471 1.99 -18.62 -29.55
CA ARG A 471 1.30 -18.57 -30.85
C ARG A 471 -0.23 -18.77 -30.79
N GLY A 472 -0.79 -19.10 -29.63
CA GLY A 472 -2.18 -19.51 -29.44
C GLY A 472 -2.48 -20.91 -29.99
N LEU A 473 -3.74 -21.35 -29.90
CA LEU A 473 -4.20 -22.66 -30.43
C LEU A 473 -3.88 -22.84 -31.92
N LYS A 474 -4.01 -21.78 -32.73
CA LYS A 474 -3.64 -21.78 -34.18
C LYS A 474 -2.17 -22.16 -34.44
N GLY A 475 -1.30 -22.08 -33.44
CA GLY A 475 0.10 -22.50 -33.54
C GLY A 475 0.36 -23.99 -33.27
N ILE A 476 -0.67 -24.77 -32.91
CA ILE A 476 -0.59 -26.20 -32.60
C ILE A 476 -1.13 -26.99 -33.80
N LYS A 477 -0.36 -27.97 -34.28
CA LYS A 477 -0.81 -28.91 -35.32
C LYS A 477 -1.50 -30.10 -34.65
N ALA A 478 -2.78 -29.95 -34.32
CA ALA A 478 -3.56 -30.97 -33.59
C ALA A 478 -3.60 -32.34 -34.31
N SER A 479 -3.60 -32.35 -35.65
CA SER A 479 -3.60 -33.56 -36.49
C SER A 479 -2.29 -34.36 -36.49
N SER A 480 -1.31 -33.99 -35.67
CA SER A 480 0.01 -34.66 -35.56
C SER A 480 0.32 -35.10 -34.13
N ILE A 481 -0.69 -35.23 -33.27
CA ILE A 481 -0.55 -35.56 -31.85
C ILE A 481 -1.25 -36.90 -31.58
N GLU A 482 -0.45 -37.95 -31.45
CA GLU A 482 -0.94 -39.32 -31.18
C GLU A 482 -0.85 -39.69 -29.68
N ASP A 483 0.02 -39.02 -28.91
CA ASP A 483 0.18 -39.28 -27.47
C ASP A 483 -1.09 -38.87 -26.67
N PRO A 484 -1.69 -39.80 -25.89
CA PRO A 484 -2.82 -39.51 -25.02
C PRO A 484 -2.56 -38.37 -24.03
N THR A 485 -1.34 -38.22 -23.52
CA THR A 485 -1.00 -37.21 -22.50
C THR A 485 -1.02 -35.80 -23.10
N LEU A 486 -0.38 -35.62 -24.26
CA LEU A 486 -0.49 -34.41 -25.07
C LEU A 486 -1.95 -34.11 -25.46
N MET A 487 -2.74 -35.12 -25.86
CA MET A 487 -4.15 -34.93 -26.17
C MET A 487 -4.98 -34.46 -24.97
N GLU A 488 -4.74 -34.97 -23.76
CA GLU A 488 -5.43 -34.52 -22.54
C GLU A 488 -5.13 -33.04 -22.25
N ILE A 489 -3.85 -32.65 -22.33
CA ILE A 489 -3.42 -31.26 -22.12
C ILE A 489 -3.99 -30.34 -23.21
N LEU A 490 -4.00 -30.77 -24.46
CA LEU A 490 -4.58 -29.98 -25.57
C LEU A 490 -6.07 -29.78 -25.36
N LYS A 491 -6.83 -30.85 -25.07
CA LYS A 491 -8.26 -30.78 -24.76
C LYS A 491 -8.54 -29.83 -23.60
N TYR A 492 -7.76 -29.89 -22.52
CA TYR A 492 -7.91 -28.94 -21.41
C TYR A 492 -7.69 -27.47 -21.84
N ILE A 493 -6.68 -27.19 -22.66
CA ILE A 493 -6.43 -25.84 -23.17
C ILE A 493 -7.58 -25.38 -24.09
N GLU A 494 -8.06 -26.24 -24.99
CA GLU A 494 -9.20 -25.99 -25.86
C GLU A 494 -10.48 -25.73 -25.06
N HIS A 495 -10.77 -26.53 -24.03
CA HIS A 495 -11.89 -26.34 -23.11
C HIS A 495 -11.89 -24.94 -22.46
N VAL A 496 -10.74 -24.47 -21.98
CA VAL A 496 -10.61 -23.14 -21.36
C VAL A 496 -10.69 -22.01 -22.40
N GLU A 497 -10.10 -22.17 -23.57
CA GLU A 497 -10.16 -21.15 -24.63
C GLU A 497 -11.56 -21.05 -25.24
N ASN A 498 -12.26 -22.17 -25.45
CA ASN A 498 -13.65 -22.20 -25.90
C ASN A 498 -14.56 -21.46 -24.91
N PHE A 499 -14.44 -21.75 -23.61
CA PHE A 499 -15.17 -21.03 -22.58
C PHE A 499 -14.90 -19.52 -22.59
N LYS A 500 -13.64 -19.08 -22.74
CA LYS A 500 -13.28 -17.65 -22.76
C LYS A 500 -13.77 -16.89 -23.98
N HIS A 501 -13.86 -17.54 -25.14
CA HIS A 501 -14.33 -16.93 -26.39
C HIS A 501 -15.83 -17.12 -26.60
N CYS A 502 -16.50 -17.95 -25.79
CA CYS A 502 -17.93 -18.10 -25.83
C CYS A 502 -18.63 -16.78 -25.48
N THR A 503 -19.59 -16.41 -26.33
CA THR A 503 -20.46 -15.24 -26.17
C THR A 503 -21.87 -15.62 -25.71
N ASN A 504 -22.26 -16.89 -25.85
CA ASN A 504 -23.55 -17.39 -25.38
C ASN A 504 -23.47 -17.70 -23.88
N GLU A 505 -24.24 -16.97 -23.07
CA GLU A 505 -24.21 -17.07 -21.61
C GLU A 505 -24.63 -18.44 -21.06
N VAL A 506 -25.53 -19.15 -21.75
CA VAL A 506 -26.02 -20.48 -21.34
C VAL A 506 -24.97 -21.55 -21.65
N GLU A 507 -24.46 -21.55 -22.89
CA GLU A 507 -23.39 -22.46 -23.32
C GLU A 507 -22.14 -22.27 -22.44
N ALA A 508 -21.71 -21.03 -22.22
CA ALA A 508 -20.58 -20.73 -21.35
C ALA A 508 -20.81 -21.22 -19.91
N ALA A 509 -22.03 -21.14 -19.39
CA ALA A 509 -22.38 -21.68 -18.07
C ALA A 509 -22.34 -23.22 -18.02
N ASP A 510 -22.64 -23.90 -19.11
CA ASP A 510 -22.53 -25.36 -19.21
C ASP A 510 -21.07 -25.82 -19.34
N LEU A 511 -20.27 -25.15 -20.18
CA LEU A 511 -18.81 -25.37 -20.29
C LEU A 511 -18.12 -25.15 -18.94
N LEU A 512 -18.51 -24.11 -18.19
CA LEU A 512 -17.99 -23.83 -16.85
C LEU A 512 -18.21 -25.00 -15.87
N ARG A 513 -19.40 -25.62 -15.90
CA ARG A 513 -19.71 -26.79 -15.04
C ARG A 513 -18.97 -28.04 -15.52
N ALA A 514 -19.01 -28.31 -16.82
CA ALA A 514 -18.37 -29.49 -17.41
C ALA A 514 -16.87 -29.53 -17.13
N TYR A 515 -16.19 -28.38 -17.25
CA TYR A 515 -14.75 -28.26 -17.07
C TYR A 515 -14.32 -27.81 -15.67
N LYS A 516 -15.27 -27.67 -14.73
CA LYS A 516 -15.05 -27.28 -13.32
C LYS A 516 -14.25 -25.97 -13.18
N LEU A 517 -14.54 -24.98 -14.02
CA LEU A 517 -13.81 -23.71 -14.05
C LEU A 517 -14.24 -22.79 -12.91
N THR A 518 -13.25 -22.13 -12.30
CA THR A 518 -13.47 -21.16 -11.20
C THR A 518 -13.66 -19.73 -11.72
N LEU A 519 -14.09 -18.82 -10.83
CA LEU A 519 -14.28 -17.38 -11.12
C LEU A 519 -13.07 -16.72 -11.81
N ASP A 520 -11.85 -17.17 -11.53
CA ASP A 520 -10.62 -16.65 -12.16
C ASP A 520 -10.55 -16.82 -13.68
N HIS A 521 -11.24 -17.83 -14.22
CA HIS A 521 -11.27 -18.12 -15.65
C HIS A 521 -12.27 -17.23 -16.40
N VAL A 522 -13.20 -16.60 -15.68
CA VAL A 522 -14.35 -15.89 -16.27
C VAL A 522 -13.89 -14.56 -16.87
N PRO A 523 -14.04 -14.37 -18.19
CA PRO A 523 -13.66 -13.13 -18.86
C PRO A 523 -14.63 -11.98 -18.53
N GLY A 524 -14.17 -10.75 -18.71
CA GLY A 524 -14.87 -9.53 -18.28
C GLY A 524 -16.30 -9.39 -18.80
N HIS A 525 -16.57 -9.82 -20.04
CA HIS A 525 -17.92 -9.78 -20.63
C HIS A 525 -18.90 -10.74 -19.93
N LEU A 526 -18.45 -11.95 -19.58
CA LEU A 526 -19.27 -12.96 -18.88
C LEU A 526 -19.48 -12.66 -17.39
N LEU A 527 -18.68 -11.77 -16.79
CA LEU A 527 -18.79 -11.42 -15.36
C LEU A 527 -20.12 -10.71 -14.97
N LYS A 528 -20.94 -10.29 -15.94
CA LYS A 528 -22.29 -9.71 -15.75
C LYS A 528 -23.43 -10.73 -15.94
N SER A 529 -23.15 -11.93 -16.48
CA SER A 529 -24.14 -12.97 -16.80
C SER A 529 -24.73 -13.61 -15.55
N LYS A 530 -26.04 -13.86 -15.50
CA LYS A 530 -26.69 -14.55 -14.36
C LYS A 530 -26.44 -16.05 -14.38
N GLU A 531 -26.34 -16.61 -15.57
CA GLU A 531 -26.20 -18.01 -15.92
C GLU A 531 -24.83 -18.51 -15.44
N ILE A 532 -23.78 -17.71 -15.70
CA ILE A 532 -22.41 -17.92 -15.22
C ILE A 532 -22.35 -17.93 -13.69
N TRP A 533 -22.92 -16.93 -13.02
CA TRP A 533 -22.93 -16.89 -11.56
C TRP A 533 -23.76 -18.04 -10.95
N THR A 534 -24.86 -18.44 -11.60
CA THR A 534 -25.65 -19.61 -11.22
C THR A 534 -24.87 -20.93 -11.35
N ALA A 535 -23.96 -21.03 -12.32
CA ALA A 535 -23.06 -22.15 -12.50
C ALA A 535 -21.90 -22.17 -11.49
N LEU A 536 -21.35 -21.00 -11.14
CA LEU A 536 -20.21 -20.85 -10.22
C LEU A 536 -20.54 -21.12 -8.75
N ILE A 537 -21.65 -20.58 -8.25
CA ILE A 537 -22.00 -20.57 -6.82
C ILE A 537 -21.90 -21.96 -6.16
N PRO A 538 -22.39 -23.07 -6.76
CA PRO A 538 -22.23 -24.42 -6.21
C PRO A 538 -20.80 -24.87 -5.94
N SER A 539 -19.80 -24.31 -6.63
CA SER A 539 -18.37 -24.67 -6.48
C SER A 539 -17.52 -23.62 -5.76
N MET A 540 -18.10 -22.51 -5.29
CA MET A 540 -17.36 -21.50 -4.54
C MET A 540 -17.09 -21.97 -3.10
N ASN A 541 -15.89 -21.66 -2.60
CA ASN A 541 -15.63 -21.69 -1.16
C ASN A 541 -16.36 -20.54 -0.46
N LEU A 542 -16.57 -20.66 0.85
CA LEU A 542 -17.40 -19.72 1.61
C LEU A 542 -16.80 -18.31 1.65
N VAL A 543 -15.48 -18.15 1.69
CA VAL A 543 -14.82 -16.83 1.66
C VAL A 543 -15.09 -16.11 0.34
N MET A 544 -15.00 -16.80 -0.80
CA MET A 544 -15.32 -16.26 -2.12
C MET A 544 -16.81 -15.94 -2.27
N LEU A 545 -17.68 -16.77 -1.70
CA LEU A 545 -19.13 -16.57 -1.70
C LEU A 545 -19.53 -15.33 -0.87
N LEU A 546 -18.99 -15.17 0.33
CA LEU A 546 -19.25 -14.03 1.21
C LEU A 546 -18.74 -12.71 0.63
N THR A 547 -17.52 -12.70 0.07
CA THR A 547 -16.93 -11.50 -0.56
C THR A 547 -17.66 -11.07 -1.84
N ASN A 548 -18.33 -12.00 -2.53
CA ASN A 548 -19.13 -11.70 -3.72
C ASN A 548 -20.65 -11.65 -3.46
N LEU A 549 -21.13 -11.82 -2.23
CA LEU A 549 -22.56 -11.90 -1.92
C LEU A 549 -23.35 -10.69 -2.43
N GLN A 550 -22.81 -9.49 -2.22
CA GLN A 550 -23.43 -8.25 -2.71
C GLN A 550 -23.49 -8.19 -4.25
N ARG A 551 -22.51 -8.75 -4.95
CA ARG A 551 -22.51 -8.84 -6.41
C ARG A 551 -23.61 -9.79 -6.89
N ILE A 552 -23.72 -10.95 -6.27
CA ILE A 552 -24.77 -11.96 -6.54
C ILE A 552 -26.17 -11.35 -6.30
N HIS A 553 -26.31 -10.52 -5.26
CA HIS A 553 -27.52 -9.75 -4.98
C HIS A 553 -27.84 -8.72 -6.06
N ASN A 554 -26.86 -7.91 -6.47
CA ASN A 554 -27.02 -6.88 -7.50
C ASN A 554 -27.40 -7.48 -8.86
N LEU A 555 -26.96 -8.72 -9.15
CA LEU A 555 -27.40 -9.53 -10.31
C LEU A 555 -28.83 -10.09 -10.17
N LYS A 556 -29.55 -9.77 -9.09
CA LYS A 556 -30.93 -10.16 -8.79
C LYS A 556 -31.13 -11.68 -8.59
N LEU A 557 -30.06 -12.42 -8.29
CA LEU A 557 -30.08 -13.88 -8.09
C LEU A 557 -30.65 -14.30 -6.72
N LEU A 558 -30.60 -13.40 -5.73
CA LEU A 558 -31.06 -13.63 -4.35
C LEU A 558 -32.54 -13.27 -4.13
N LYS A 559 -33.34 -13.12 -5.19
CA LYS A 559 -34.80 -12.90 -5.06
C LYS A 559 -35.49 -14.05 -4.31
N SER A 560 -36.54 -13.72 -3.56
CA SER A 560 -37.43 -14.71 -2.92
C SER A 560 -37.93 -15.74 -3.94
N GLY A 561 -37.89 -17.03 -3.59
CA GLY A 561 -38.28 -18.14 -4.47
C GLY A 561 -37.18 -18.66 -5.40
N SER A 562 -36.03 -18.00 -5.52
CA SER A 562 -34.90 -18.48 -6.33
C SER A 562 -34.34 -19.80 -5.79
N ARG A 563 -34.18 -20.80 -6.67
CA ARG A 563 -33.51 -22.09 -6.34
C ARG A 563 -32.07 -21.89 -5.84
N ILE A 564 -31.41 -20.80 -6.24
CA ILE A 564 -30.04 -20.45 -5.84
C ILE A 564 -29.98 -20.08 -4.36
N VAL A 565 -31.00 -19.38 -3.84
CA VAL A 565 -31.08 -19.00 -2.41
C VAL A 565 -31.02 -20.23 -1.53
N SER A 566 -31.75 -21.30 -1.87
CA SER A 566 -31.73 -22.56 -1.11
C SER A 566 -30.35 -23.25 -1.16
N LYS A 567 -29.64 -23.19 -2.30
CA LYS A 567 -28.27 -23.72 -2.42
C LYS A 567 -27.27 -22.94 -1.56
N ILE A 568 -27.34 -21.60 -1.59
CA ILE A 568 -26.49 -20.73 -0.77
C ILE A 568 -26.76 -20.97 0.71
N ILE A 569 -28.02 -21.01 1.15
CA ILE A 569 -28.40 -21.30 2.53
C ILE A 569 -27.82 -22.66 2.97
N LYS A 570 -27.94 -23.70 2.13
CA LYS A 570 -27.32 -25.01 2.43
C LYS A 570 -25.81 -24.89 2.59
N GLN A 571 -25.09 -24.23 1.68
CA GLN A 571 -23.63 -24.07 1.76
C GLN A 571 -23.18 -23.30 3.02
N ILE A 572 -23.80 -22.15 3.33
CA ILE A 572 -23.36 -21.28 4.43
C ILE A 572 -23.82 -21.76 5.82
N THR A 573 -24.73 -22.74 5.90
CA THR A 573 -25.20 -23.31 7.19
C THR A 573 -24.72 -24.73 7.45
N ASP A 574 -23.81 -25.22 6.60
CA ASP A 574 -23.13 -26.51 6.68
C ASP A 574 -21.79 -26.32 7.42
N GLU A 575 -21.66 -27.01 8.55
CA GLU A 575 -20.56 -26.85 9.50
C GLU A 575 -19.23 -27.35 8.92
N GLU A 576 -19.24 -28.39 8.08
CA GLU A 576 -18.04 -28.93 7.44
C GLU A 576 -17.42 -27.89 6.49
N ASN A 577 -18.25 -27.15 5.75
CA ASN A 577 -17.78 -26.07 4.88
C ASN A 577 -17.17 -24.92 5.71
N ILE A 578 -17.79 -24.55 6.84
CA ILE A 578 -17.32 -23.47 7.73
C ILE A 578 -15.94 -23.81 8.32
N ILE A 579 -15.77 -25.06 8.78
CA ILE A 579 -14.51 -25.60 9.30
C ILE A 579 -13.44 -25.64 8.20
N ARG A 580 -13.74 -26.28 7.06
CA ARG A 580 -12.79 -26.46 5.95
C ARG A 580 -12.27 -25.12 5.42
N ASP A 581 -13.16 -24.15 5.24
CA ASP A 581 -12.84 -22.84 4.66
C ASP A 581 -12.36 -21.82 5.71
N LYS A 582 -12.25 -22.24 7.00
CA LYS A 582 -11.75 -21.47 8.14
C LYS A 582 -12.33 -20.04 8.25
N VAL A 583 -13.64 -19.91 8.10
CA VAL A 583 -14.29 -18.60 7.98
C VAL A 583 -14.39 -17.90 9.34
N HIS A 584 -13.63 -16.83 9.54
CA HIS A 584 -13.62 -16.08 10.80
C HIS A 584 -14.93 -15.30 11.04
N PRO A 585 -15.49 -15.26 12.27
CA PRO A 585 -16.76 -14.58 12.58
C PRO A 585 -16.81 -13.10 12.18
N VAL A 586 -15.68 -12.39 12.20
CA VAL A 586 -15.61 -10.98 11.79
C VAL A 586 -15.89 -10.80 10.30
N LEU A 587 -15.41 -11.70 9.42
CA LEU A 587 -15.73 -11.63 7.99
C LEU A 587 -17.25 -11.77 7.76
N ILE A 588 -17.88 -12.71 8.47
CA ILE A 588 -19.33 -12.94 8.36
C ILE A 588 -20.10 -11.72 8.87
N PHE A 589 -19.71 -11.12 10.00
CA PHE A 589 -20.32 -9.89 10.52
C PHE A 589 -20.19 -8.71 9.53
N VAL A 590 -19.02 -8.54 8.92
CA VAL A 590 -18.78 -7.54 7.86
C VAL A 590 -19.68 -7.78 6.65
N THR A 591 -19.83 -9.04 6.22
CA THR A 591 -20.74 -9.39 5.12
C THR A 591 -22.21 -9.19 5.48
N ILE A 592 -22.65 -9.52 6.71
CA ILE A 592 -24.02 -9.25 7.20
C ILE A 592 -24.31 -7.76 7.11
N LYS A 593 -23.48 -6.91 7.72
CA LYS A 593 -23.68 -5.45 7.76
C LYS A 593 -23.67 -4.81 6.37
N ALA A 594 -22.75 -5.23 5.51
CA ALA A 594 -22.74 -4.79 4.11
C ALA A 594 -24.00 -5.22 3.34
N TYR A 595 -24.51 -6.43 3.60
CA TYR A 595 -25.69 -6.97 2.93
C TYR A 595 -26.99 -6.32 3.41
N GLU A 596 -27.17 -6.13 4.72
CA GLU A 596 -28.30 -5.43 5.33
C GLU A 596 -28.43 -4.00 4.79
N ASN A 597 -27.30 -3.28 4.71
CA ASN A 597 -27.23 -1.92 4.14
C ASN A 597 -27.25 -1.90 2.60
N SER A 598 -27.53 -3.04 1.96
CA SER A 598 -27.68 -3.19 0.50
C SER A 598 -26.47 -2.72 -0.31
N GLY A 599 -25.27 -2.84 0.24
CA GLY A 599 -24.02 -2.62 -0.49
C GLY A 599 -23.66 -1.17 -0.79
N LYS A 600 -24.17 -0.19 -0.04
CA LYS A 600 -23.69 1.21 -0.12
C LYS A 600 -22.18 1.24 0.18
N GLN A 601 -21.37 1.44 -0.86
CA GLN A 601 -19.91 1.60 -0.71
C GLN A 601 -19.59 3.05 -0.33
N LEU A 602 -19.68 3.35 0.96
CA LEU A 602 -19.29 4.63 1.55
C LEU A 602 -17.77 4.69 1.76
N THR A 603 -17.04 5.07 0.70
CA THR A 603 -15.70 5.68 0.81
C THR A 603 -15.56 6.80 -0.21
N CYS A 604 -15.04 7.96 0.23
CA CYS A 604 -14.93 9.18 -0.57
C CYS A 604 -14.10 9.01 -1.86
N GLU A 605 -13.18 8.04 -1.89
CA GLU A 605 -12.36 7.67 -3.06
C GLU A 605 -13.22 7.31 -4.29
N LYS A 606 -14.41 6.72 -4.12
CA LYS A 606 -15.33 6.40 -5.23
C LYS A 606 -16.32 7.50 -5.55
N MET A 607 -16.63 8.39 -4.61
CA MET A 607 -17.59 9.48 -4.84
C MET A 607 -17.07 10.51 -5.86
N LYS A 608 -15.74 10.70 -5.96
CA LYS A 608 -15.12 11.61 -6.93
C LYS A 608 -15.25 11.19 -8.40
N LEU A 609 -15.78 9.99 -8.70
CA LEU A 609 -15.88 9.44 -10.06
C LEU A 609 -17.32 9.24 -10.57
N PHE A 610 -18.35 9.43 -9.74
CA PHE A 610 -19.74 9.10 -10.11
C PHE A 610 -20.70 10.30 -10.01
N ASN A 611 -20.82 11.05 -11.11
CA ASN A 611 -21.91 12.01 -11.33
C ASN A 611 -23.22 11.35 -11.84
N LYS A 612 -23.36 10.03 -11.74
CA LYS A 612 -24.58 9.29 -12.11
C LYS A 612 -25.37 8.86 -10.87
N PRO A 613 -26.72 8.94 -10.89
CA PRO A 613 -27.54 8.49 -9.77
C PRO A 613 -27.33 7.00 -9.52
N LEU A 614 -27.02 6.65 -8.26
CA LEU A 614 -26.90 5.27 -7.82
C LEU A 614 -28.26 4.56 -7.98
N LEU A 615 -28.28 3.46 -8.75
CA LEU A 615 -29.40 2.54 -8.81
C LEU A 615 -29.84 2.17 -7.38
N THR A 616 -31.12 2.35 -7.07
CA THR A 616 -31.67 1.98 -5.75
C THR A 616 -31.49 0.47 -5.56
N PRO A 617 -30.68 0.04 -4.58
CA PRO A 617 -30.34 -1.38 -4.46
C PRO A 617 -31.58 -2.14 -3.96
N SER A 618 -31.81 -3.33 -4.51
CA SER A 618 -32.96 -4.17 -4.12
C SER A 618 -32.90 -4.54 -2.64
N LYS A 619 -34.06 -4.60 -1.97
CA LYS A 619 -34.12 -5.00 -0.55
C LYS A 619 -33.42 -6.36 -0.32
N PRO A 620 -32.61 -6.51 0.74
CA PRO A 620 -31.92 -7.76 1.06
C PRO A 620 -32.87 -8.92 1.35
N ASN A 621 -32.43 -10.15 1.12
CA ASN A 621 -33.22 -11.34 1.38
C ASN A 621 -33.10 -11.76 2.86
N SER A 622 -34.20 -11.68 3.60
CA SER A 622 -34.26 -12.03 5.03
C SER A 622 -33.87 -13.49 5.33
N LYS A 623 -34.10 -14.43 4.42
CA LYS A 623 -33.67 -15.84 4.58
C LYS A 623 -32.16 -15.98 4.48
N ILE A 624 -31.50 -15.19 3.62
CA ILE A 624 -30.03 -15.13 3.55
C ILE A 624 -29.48 -14.50 4.83
N ILE A 625 -30.06 -13.40 5.31
CA ILE A 625 -29.64 -12.75 6.58
C ILE A 625 -29.75 -13.73 7.76
N GLY A 626 -30.88 -14.42 7.93
CA GLY A 626 -31.04 -15.43 8.99
C GLY A 626 -30.02 -16.58 8.90
N ALA A 627 -29.72 -17.04 7.67
CA ALA A 627 -28.71 -18.07 7.45
C ALA A 627 -27.28 -17.59 7.73
N LEU A 628 -26.95 -16.32 7.43
CA LEU A 628 -25.68 -15.71 7.80
C LEU A 628 -25.53 -15.56 9.32
N TYR A 629 -26.60 -15.19 10.04
CA TYR A 629 -26.56 -15.17 11.51
C TYR A 629 -26.38 -16.58 12.10
N LYS A 630 -26.94 -17.63 11.49
CA LYS A 630 -26.64 -19.02 11.88
C LYS A 630 -25.16 -19.36 11.63
N MET A 631 -24.65 -19.05 10.44
CA MET A 631 -23.22 -19.23 10.08
C MET A 631 -22.29 -18.52 11.08
N TRP A 632 -22.62 -17.28 11.44
CA TRP A 632 -21.87 -16.47 12.39
C TRP A 632 -21.79 -17.14 13.77
N ASN A 633 -22.92 -17.60 14.30
CA ASN A 633 -22.95 -18.33 15.57
C ASN A 633 -22.07 -19.59 15.56
N ILE A 634 -22.09 -20.37 14.45
CA ILE A 634 -21.25 -21.56 14.28
C ILE A 634 -19.76 -21.19 14.19
N SER A 635 -19.42 -20.09 13.50
CA SER A 635 -18.01 -19.72 13.24
C SER A 635 -17.21 -19.41 14.51
N PHE A 636 -17.85 -18.98 15.60
CA PHE A 636 -17.17 -18.72 16.88
C PHE A 636 -16.53 -19.96 17.51
N PHE A 637 -17.08 -21.16 17.29
CA PHE A 637 -16.53 -22.42 17.83
C PHE A 637 -15.22 -22.87 17.14
N HIS A 638 -14.88 -22.24 16.00
CA HIS A 638 -13.76 -22.63 15.15
C HIS A 638 -12.60 -21.62 15.18
N VAL A 639 -12.67 -20.62 16.05
CA VAL A 639 -11.57 -19.68 16.31
C VAL A 639 -10.58 -20.31 17.29
N GLU A 640 -9.34 -20.52 16.85
CA GLU A 640 -8.26 -21.05 17.70
C GLU A 640 -8.03 -20.15 18.93
N SER A 641 -8.19 -20.71 20.13
CA SER A 641 -7.79 -20.07 21.39
C SER A 641 -6.27 -19.93 21.47
N THR A 642 -5.81 -18.84 22.07
CA THR A 642 -4.42 -18.62 22.47
C THR A 642 -4.13 -19.02 23.91
N ASP A 643 -5.18 -19.31 24.70
CA ASP A 643 -5.15 -19.58 26.14
C ASP A 643 -4.62 -18.42 27.02
N LEU A 644 -4.55 -17.21 26.45
CA LEU A 644 -4.08 -16.00 27.13
C LEU A 644 -5.19 -15.26 27.87
N ARG A 645 -4.80 -14.33 28.75
CA ARG A 645 -5.71 -13.47 29.53
C ARG A 645 -5.83 -12.11 28.87
N TYR A 646 -7.03 -11.81 28.38
CA TYR A 646 -7.33 -10.57 27.67
C TYR A 646 -8.08 -9.57 28.54
N MET A 647 -7.70 -8.29 28.42
CA MET A 647 -8.55 -7.16 28.80
C MET A 647 -8.85 -6.33 27.56
N ILE A 648 -10.12 -6.23 27.18
CA ILE A 648 -10.59 -5.41 26.05
C ILE A 648 -11.41 -4.23 26.57
N THR A 649 -10.92 -3.02 26.32
CA THR A 649 -11.53 -1.75 26.76
C THR A 649 -12.09 -1.01 25.56
N ILE A 650 -13.40 -0.80 25.52
CA ILE A 650 -14.09 -0.19 24.38
C ILE A 650 -14.60 1.20 24.77
N SER A 651 -14.33 2.21 23.94
CA SER A 651 -14.97 3.52 24.03
C SER A 651 -16.42 3.44 23.57
N MET A 652 -17.31 4.04 24.36
CA MET A 652 -18.74 4.22 24.04
C MET A 652 -19.09 5.72 23.89
N ASN A 653 -18.11 6.54 23.49
CA ASN A 653 -18.36 7.96 23.22
C ASN A 653 -19.25 8.16 21.98
N LYS A 654 -19.74 9.40 21.81
CA LYS A 654 -20.58 9.79 20.67
C LYS A 654 -19.95 9.44 19.31
N ALA A 655 -18.64 9.67 19.16
CA ALA A 655 -17.90 9.36 17.94
C ALA A 655 -17.96 7.85 17.60
N MET A 656 -17.72 6.95 18.56
CA MET A 656 -17.79 5.50 18.35
C MET A 656 -19.19 5.00 17.94
N LEU A 657 -20.25 5.69 18.37
CA LEU A 657 -21.63 5.32 18.06
C LEU A 657 -22.11 5.89 16.71
N GLU A 658 -21.68 7.09 16.34
CA GLU A 658 -22.19 7.83 15.18
C GLU A 658 -21.27 7.78 13.95
N THR A 659 -19.96 7.53 14.12
CA THR A 659 -19.00 7.48 13.01
C THR A 659 -18.74 6.04 12.55
N HIS A 660 -18.64 5.86 11.24
CA HIS A 660 -18.28 4.58 10.65
C HIS A 660 -16.79 4.29 10.77
N THR A 661 -16.44 3.01 10.84
CA THR A 661 -15.04 2.58 10.88
C THR A 661 -14.29 2.93 9.59
N TRP A 662 -13.03 3.34 9.71
CA TRP A 662 -12.19 3.60 8.55
C TRP A 662 -11.99 2.32 7.75
N ARG A 663 -12.07 2.44 6.41
CA ARG A 663 -12.16 1.36 5.41
C ARG A 663 -13.43 0.48 5.44
N ASN A 664 -14.35 0.66 6.40
CA ASN A 664 -15.64 -0.06 6.40
C ASN A 664 -16.83 0.84 6.82
N GLY A 665 -17.46 1.45 5.81
CA GLY A 665 -18.60 2.36 5.95
C GLY A 665 -19.95 1.72 6.33
N ASN A 666 -20.00 0.45 6.75
CA ASN A 666 -21.25 -0.23 7.16
C ASN A 666 -21.29 -0.61 8.64
N ILE A 667 -20.24 -0.29 9.40
CA ILE A 667 -20.07 -0.65 10.81
C ILE A 667 -19.61 0.61 11.54
N ASN A 668 -20.15 0.90 12.73
CA ASN A 668 -19.64 1.98 13.59
C ASN A 668 -18.52 1.49 14.54
N GLY A 669 -17.79 2.41 15.15
CA GLY A 669 -16.66 2.06 16.04
C GLY A 669 -17.07 1.15 17.22
N ALA A 670 -18.23 1.42 17.82
CA ALA A 670 -18.77 0.63 18.93
C ALA A 670 -19.14 -0.81 18.49
N GLU A 671 -19.68 -0.99 17.29
CA GLU A 671 -20.01 -2.30 16.71
C GLU A 671 -18.76 -3.12 16.42
N ALA A 672 -17.71 -2.51 15.88
CA ALA A 672 -16.42 -3.14 15.69
C ALA A 672 -15.81 -3.59 17.03
N GLY A 673 -15.85 -2.72 18.04
CA GLY A 673 -15.39 -3.05 19.39
C GLY A 673 -16.17 -4.20 20.03
N CYS A 674 -17.50 -4.15 19.97
CA CYS A 674 -18.36 -5.22 20.48
C CYS A 674 -18.16 -6.54 19.73
N MET A 675 -17.92 -6.50 18.41
CA MET A 675 -17.62 -7.67 17.61
C MET A 675 -16.29 -8.32 18.03
N MET A 676 -15.24 -7.52 18.23
CA MET A 676 -13.95 -8.01 18.70
C MET A 676 -14.03 -8.61 20.11
N ALA A 677 -14.71 -7.94 21.04
CA ALA A 677 -14.94 -8.48 22.39
C ALA A 677 -15.78 -9.76 22.38
N LEU A 678 -16.81 -9.85 21.53
CA LEU A 678 -17.62 -11.06 21.38
C LEU A 678 -16.80 -12.22 20.81
N ALA A 679 -15.91 -11.98 19.83
CA ALA A 679 -15.01 -13.02 19.33
C ALA A 679 -14.12 -13.58 20.45
N LEU A 680 -13.45 -12.72 21.21
CA LEU A 680 -12.60 -13.12 22.33
C LEU A 680 -13.38 -13.84 23.43
N LEU A 681 -14.55 -13.34 23.84
CA LEU A 681 -15.40 -13.98 24.86
C LEU A 681 -15.80 -15.42 24.49
N ARG A 682 -15.91 -15.72 23.19
CA ARG A 682 -16.27 -17.05 22.69
C ARG A 682 -15.04 -17.95 22.55
N SER A 683 -13.92 -17.44 22.02
CA SER A 683 -12.72 -18.24 21.76
C SER A 683 -11.82 -18.44 22.99
N GLU A 684 -11.73 -17.47 23.91
CA GLU A 684 -10.74 -17.49 24.99
C GLU A 684 -11.32 -17.80 26.36
N LYS A 685 -10.54 -18.42 27.25
CA LYS A 685 -10.97 -18.77 28.62
C LYS A 685 -11.10 -17.55 29.52
N ASN A 686 -10.19 -16.58 29.41
CA ASN A 686 -10.05 -15.46 30.35
C ASN A 686 -10.15 -14.11 29.62
N VAL A 687 -11.34 -13.50 29.61
CA VAL A 687 -11.58 -12.21 28.94
C VAL A 687 -12.34 -11.27 29.87
N THR A 688 -11.77 -10.09 30.10
CA THR A 688 -12.42 -8.98 30.79
C THR A 688 -12.83 -7.93 29.76
N VAL A 689 -14.12 -7.63 29.67
CA VAL A 689 -14.64 -6.51 28.87
C VAL A 689 -14.84 -5.28 29.75
N ALA A 690 -14.38 -4.12 29.27
CA ALA A 690 -14.39 -2.86 30.00
C ALA A 690 -14.79 -1.67 29.12
N THR A 691 -15.11 -0.54 29.75
CA THR A 691 -15.19 0.79 29.10
C THR A 691 -14.36 1.83 29.88
N PHE A 692 -14.06 2.96 29.24
CA PHE A 692 -13.26 4.03 29.85
C PHE A 692 -14.07 4.84 30.88
N LYS A 693 -13.43 5.13 32.02
CA LYS A 693 -13.96 5.98 33.11
C LYS A 693 -12.99 7.13 33.39
N ASN A 694 -13.51 8.27 33.85
CA ASN A 694 -12.69 9.31 34.48
C ASN A 694 -11.80 8.70 35.59
N GLY A 695 -10.50 8.62 35.31
CA GLY A 695 -9.51 8.04 36.23
C GLY A 695 -9.41 6.50 36.27
N GLY A 696 -10.06 5.75 35.37
CA GLY A 696 -10.00 4.28 35.41
C GLY A 696 -10.79 3.58 34.30
N VAL A 697 -11.38 2.43 34.64
CA VAL A 697 -12.29 1.66 33.77
C VAL A 697 -13.57 1.26 34.51
N TYR A 698 -14.66 1.08 33.78
CA TYR A 698 -15.83 0.32 34.23
C TYR A 698 -15.72 -1.13 33.72
N ILE A 699 -16.09 -2.09 34.56
CA ILE A 699 -16.18 -3.52 34.20
C ILE A 699 -17.53 -4.02 34.66
N ASP A 700 -18.30 -4.57 33.72
CA ASP A 700 -19.55 -5.27 34.02
C ASP A 700 -19.25 -6.76 34.18
N LYS A 701 -19.25 -7.23 35.43
CA LYS A 701 -19.06 -8.64 35.79
C LYS A 701 -20.23 -9.54 35.36
N THR A 702 -21.34 -8.98 34.89
CA THR A 702 -22.46 -9.74 34.33
C THR A 702 -22.25 -10.11 32.85
N ILE A 703 -21.25 -9.53 32.19
CA ILE A 703 -20.85 -9.94 30.83
C ILE A 703 -20.22 -11.33 30.89
N GLN A 704 -21.02 -12.34 30.56
CA GLN A 704 -20.61 -13.74 30.47
C GLN A 704 -20.36 -14.16 29.02
N LYS A 705 -19.68 -15.30 28.82
CA LYS A 705 -19.38 -15.86 27.49
C LYS A 705 -20.60 -16.05 26.59
N ASN A 706 -21.78 -16.30 27.17
CA ASN A 706 -23.01 -16.56 26.43
C ASN A 706 -23.72 -15.28 25.94
N VAL A 707 -23.25 -14.08 26.31
CA VAL A 707 -23.86 -12.79 25.94
C VAL A 707 -24.08 -12.65 24.42
N THR A 708 -25.26 -12.18 24.02
CA THR A 708 -25.53 -11.82 22.62
C THR A 708 -24.93 -10.47 22.28
N PHE A 709 -24.62 -10.22 21.00
CA PHE A 709 -24.10 -8.93 20.53
C PHE A 709 -24.96 -7.73 20.96
N ASN A 710 -26.29 -7.86 20.85
CA ASN A 710 -27.23 -6.80 21.23
C ASN A 710 -27.28 -6.56 22.75
N GLN A 711 -27.11 -7.61 23.56
CA GLN A 711 -26.98 -7.45 25.02
C GLN A 711 -25.64 -6.78 25.38
N LEU A 712 -24.54 -7.21 24.77
CA LEU A 712 -23.21 -6.64 24.98
C LEU A 712 -23.21 -5.14 24.65
N MET A 713 -23.70 -4.76 23.47
CA MET A 713 -23.84 -3.37 23.05
C MET A 713 -24.65 -2.55 24.07
N ARG A 714 -25.84 -3.02 24.45
CA ARG A 714 -26.72 -2.33 25.42
C ARG A 714 -26.10 -2.21 26.81
N ASN A 715 -25.37 -3.23 27.28
CA ASN A 715 -24.74 -3.19 28.60
C ASN A 715 -23.59 -2.17 28.64
N LEU A 716 -22.77 -2.12 27.59
CA LEU A 716 -21.68 -1.15 27.48
C LEU A 716 -22.19 0.28 27.27
N GLN A 717 -23.26 0.47 26.48
CA GLN A 717 -23.92 1.77 26.27
C GLN A 717 -24.56 2.35 27.54
N LYS A 718 -24.94 1.51 28.52
CA LYS A 718 -25.47 1.97 29.82
C LYS A 718 -24.38 2.50 30.75
N MET A 719 -23.10 2.29 30.45
CA MET A 719 -22.01 2.78 31.28
C MET A 719 -21.80 4.29 31.06
N PRO A 720 -21.52 5.07 32.11
CA PRO A 720 -21.18 6.48 31.94
C PRO A 720 -19.92 6.63 31.08
N VAL A 721 -19.99 7.46 30.03
CA VAL A 721 -18.85 7.76 29.17
C VAL A 721 -17.83 8.61 29.95
N GLY A 722 -16.63 8.09 30.16
CA GLY A 722 -15.52 8.85 30.74
C GLY A 722 -14.55 9.41 29.69
N THR A 723 -13.68 10.31 30.15
CA THR A 723 -12.50 10.77 29.38
C THR A 723 -11.64 9.57 29.00
N ILE A 724 -11.35 9.43 27.70
CA ILE A 724 -10.52 8.35 27.17
C ILE A 724 -9.06 8.63 27.53
N ASN A 725 -8.40 7.67 28.17
CA ASN A 725 -6.96 7.63 28.34
C ASN A 725 -6.51 6.17 28.25
N LEU A 726 -5.65 5.90 27.26
CA LEU A 726 -5.26 4.55 26.85
C LEU A 726 -4.40 3.83 27.90
N GLY A 727 -3.78 4.56 28.85
CA GLY A 727 -3.02 3.98 29.95
C GLY A 727 -3.86 3.49 31.13
N LYS A 728 -5.08 4.01 31.33
CA LYS A 728 -5.91 3.66 32.50
C LYS A 728 -6.23 2.17 32.66
N PRO A 729 -6.46 1.36 31.61
CA PRO A 729 -6.67 -0.08 31.75
C PRO A 729 -5.49 -0.79 32.43
N MET A 730 -4.26 -0.52 31.99
CA MET A 730 -3.04 -1.10 32.57
C MET A 730 -2.77 -0.56 33.99
N SER A 731 -2.93 0.75 34.21
CA SER A 731 -2.81 1.34 35.56
C SER A 731 -3.81 0.74 36.55
N TRP A 732 -5.06 0.54 36.11
CA TRP A 732 -6.11 -0.08 36.93
C TRP A 732 -5.78 -1.55 37.24
N ALA A 733 -5.39 -2.33 36.25
CA ALA A 733 -5.03 -3.74 36.42
C ALA A 733 -3.83 -3.89 37.38
N GLY A 734 -2.79 -3.07 37.21
CA GLY A 734 -1.62 -3.02 38.08
C GLY A 734 -1.96 -2.56 39.51
N ASN A 735 -2.95 -1.68 39.69
CA ASN A 735 -3.42 -1.27 41.02
C ASN A 735 -4.30 -2.32 41.71
N LYS A 736 -4.94 -3.22 40.95
CA LYS A 736 -5.68 -4.37 41.49
C LYS A 736 -4.89 -5.67 41.52
N ASN A 737 -3.62 -5.65 41.08
CA ASN A 737 -2.76 -6.82 40.90
C ASN A 737 -3.37 -7.91 39.99
N TYR A 738 -4.25 -7.53 39.07
CA TYR A 738 -4.79 -8.43 38.07
C TYR A 738 -3.79 -8.61 36.93
N LYS A 739 -3.55 -9.87 36.56
CA LYS A 739 -2.58 -10.25 35.52
C LYS A 739 -3.32 -10.56 34.21
N TYR A 740 -3.12 -9.70 33.22
CA TYR A 740 -3.44 -9.90 31.81
C TYR A 740 -2.16 -10.07 30.99
N ASP A 741 -2.26 -10.80 29.89
CA ASP A 741 -1.19 -11.01 28.91
C ASP A 741 -1.38 -10.10 27.68
N VAL A 742 -2.63 -9.73 27.38
CA VAL A 742 -2.98 -8.85 26.25
C VAL A 742 -3.98 -7.79 26.70
N PHE A 743 -3.64 -6.52 26.47
CA PHE A 743 -4.56 -5.38 26.55
C PHE A 743 -4.97 -4.96 25.14
N ILE A 744 -6.26 -4.73 24.91
CA ILE A 744 -6.79 -4.21 23.65
C ILE A 744 -7.66 -2.98 23.96
N ASN A 745 -7.25 -1.82 23.49
CA ASN A 745 -8.00 -0.57 23.61
C ASN A 745 -8.67 -0.27 22.27
N ILE A 746 -9.97 -0.02 22.25
CA ILE A 746 -10.73 0.28 21.03
C ILE A 746 -11.40 1.63 21.18
N VAL A 747 -10.99 2.58 20.34
CA VAL A 747 -11.35 4.00 20.39
C VAL A 747 -11.62 4.54 18.98
N ASP A 748 -12.27 5.70 18.89
CA ASP A 748 -12.53 6.36 17.61
C ASP A 748 -11.22 6.83 16.96
N GLN A 749 -10.35 7.47 17.75
CA GLN A 749 -9.06 7.99 17.33
C GLN A 749 -8.04 7.98 18.49
N ILE A 750 -6.75 8.04 18.17
CA ILE A 750 -5.66 8.17 19.13
C ILE A 750 -5.09 9.58 19.03
N PHE A 751 -4.98 10.28 20.17
CA PHE A 751 -4.36 11.60 20.27
C PHE A 751 -2.95 11.46 20.86
N GLU A 752 -1.94 11.58 19.99
CA GLU A 752 -0.52 11.37 20.32
C GLU A 752 -0.04 12.16 21.56
N THR A 753 -0.39 13.45 21.66
CA THR A 753 0.01 14.34 22.76
C THR A 753 -0.53 13.93 24.13
N PHE A 754 -1.48 13.00 24.19
CA PHE A 754 -2.12 12.52 25.43
C PHE A 754 -2.00 11.00 25.61
N ASP A 755 -1.33 10.29 24.70
CA ASP A 755 -1.12 8.85 24.84
C ASP A 755 -0.07 8.57 25.91
N THR A 756 -0.51 7.87 26.95
CA THR A 756 0.27 7.46 28.13
C THR A 756 0.24 5.93 28.30
N SER A 757 -0.14 5.20 27.24
CA SER A 757 -0.38 3.76 27.28
C SER A 757 0.89 2.93 27.37
N GLU A 758 1.98 3.38 26.77
CA GLU A 758 3.27 2.71 26.87
C GLU A 758 3.85 2.82 28.28
N GLU A 759 3.85 4.02 28.85
CA GLU A 759 4.36 4.33 30.18
C GLU A 759 3.55 3.55 31.23
N ALA A 760 2.23 3.45 31.04
CA ALA A 760 1.36 2.62 31.86
C ALA A 760 1.61 1.11 31.69
N LEU A 761 1.91 0.62 30.48
CA LEU A 761 2.27 -0.78 30.21
C LEU A 761 3.61 -1.13 30.86
N GLN A 762 4.62 -0.26 30.75
CA GLN A 762 5.92 -0.41 31.41
C GLN A 762 5.76 -0.45 32.94
N ALA A 763 5.03 0.50 33.52
CA ALA A 763 4.76 0.53 34.97
C ALA A 763 4.01 -0.73 35.45
N TYR A 764 3.01 -1.20 34.69
CA TYR A 764 2.29 -2.45 34.95
C TYR A 764 3.22 -3.68 34.92
N ASN A 765 4.07 -3.78 33.88
CA ASN A 765 5.02 -4.87 33.71
C ASN A 765 6.05 -4.92 34.84
N THR A 766 6.65 -3.78 35.18
CA THR A 766 7.61 -3.65 36.30
C THR A 766 6.96 -4.04 37.63
N LYS A 767 5.75 -3.53 37.92
CA LYS A 767 5.05 -3.79 39.18
C LYS A 767 4.68 -5.27 39.36
N LEU A 768 4.21 -5.93 38.30
CA LEU A 768 3.78 -7.34 38.36
C LEU A 768 4.85 -8.36 37.93
N LYS A 769 6.06 -7.89 37.60
CA LYS A 769 7.20 -8.69 37.11
C LYS A 769 6.85 -9.51 35.85
N LEU A 770 6.15 -8.89 34.90
CA LEU A 770 5.75 -9.48 33.62
C LEU A 770 6.65 -8.96 32.50
N LYS A 771 7.05 -9.83 31.56
CA LYS A 771 7.96 -9.48 30.45
C LYS A 771 7.30 -9.37 29.07
N ASN A 772 6.29 -10.20 28.80
CA ASN A 772 5.71 -10.37 27.46
C ASN A 772 4.27 -9.84 27.31
N THR A 773 3.82 -8.95 28.19
CA THR A 773 2.48 -8.35 28.07
C THR A 773 2.39 -7.53 26.78
N LYS A 774 1.41 -7.84 25.93
CA LYS A 774 1.11 -7.12 24.69
C LYS A 774 0.05 -6.04 24.91
N LEU A 775 0.16 -4.95 24.16
CA LEU A 775 -0.84 -3.88 24.06
C LEU A 775 -1.23 -3.68 22.60
N ILE A 776 -2.52 -3.52 22.32
CA ILE A 776 -3.06 -3.20 21.02
C ILE A 776 -3.95 -1.97 21.15
N ASN A 777 -3.60 -0.86 20.50
CA ASN A 777 -4.40 0.36 20.45
C ASN A 777 -5.08 0.46 19.07
N CYS A 778 -6.41 0.30 19.02
CA CYS A 778 -7.21 0.33 17.80
C CYS A 778 -7.98 1.65 17.68
N ALA A 779 -7.54 2.54 16.78
CA ALA A 779 -8.29 3.72 16.33
C ALA A 779 -9.22 3.32 15.17
N VAL A 780 -10.41 2.80 15.46
CA VAL A 780 -11.24 2.13 14.44
C VAL A 780 -11.94 3.11 13.50
N CYS A 781 -12.10 4.38 13.86
CA CYS A 781 -12.77 5.39 13.03
C CYS A 781 -11.81 6.33 12.28
N SER A 782 -10.50 6.22 12.51
CA SER A 782 -9.49 7.13 11.94
C SER A 782 -8.55 6.45 10.95
N SER A 783 -8.04 7.24 10.00
CA SER A 783 -6.94 6.89 9.09
C SER A 783 -5.57 7.36 9.61
N SER A 784 -5.53 8.19 10.65
CA SER A 784 -4.32 8.83 11.16
C SER A 784 -3.34 7.79 11.69
N THR A 785 -2.16 7.71 11.09
CA THR A 785 -1.05 6.87 11.58
C THR A 785 -0.37 7.54 12.76
N TYR A 786 -0.13 6.78 13.82
CA TYR A 786 0.62 7.20 15.00
C TYR A 786 1.92 6.40 15.11
N ARG A 787 3.05 7.09 15.27
CA ARG A 787 4.38 6.48 15.45
C ARG A 787 5.25 7.33 16.37
N LYS A 788 5.50 6.85 17.59
CA LYS A 788 6.65 7.29 18.39
C LYS A 788 7.96 6.93 17.69
N GLU A 789 8.99 7.77 17.84
CA GLU A 789 10.31 7.55 17.23
C GLU A 789 10.92 6.19 17.60
N LYS A 790 10.82 5.82 18.89
CA LYS A 790 11.14 4.50 19.41
C LYS A 790 9.85 3.71 19.59
N SER A 791 9.53 2.85 18.63
CA SER A 791 8.40 1.92 18.75
C SER A 791 8.71 0.80 19.75
N ASN A 792 7.71 0.21 20.38
CA ASN A 792 7.89 -0.90 21.32
C ASN A 792 7.37 -2.19 20.68
N LYS A 793 8.17 -3.26 20.62
CA LYS A 793 7.77 -4.56 20.00
C LYS A 793 6.58 -5.25 20.69
N ASN A 794 6.18 -4.77 21.87
CA ASN A 794 5.01 -5.25 22.60
C ASN A 794 3.79 -4.32 22.46
N ILE A 795 3.84 -3.30 21.61
CA ILE A 795 2.73 -2.39 21.30
C ILE A 795 2.42 -2.44 19.80
N LEU A 796 1.15 -2.64 19.45
CA LEU A 796 0.61 -2.58 18.10
C LEU A 796 -0.44 -1.45 18.01
N THR A 797 -0.27 -0.55 17.04
CA THR A 797 -1.31 0.41 16.66
C THR A 797 -2.10 -0.15 15.47
N MET A 798 -3.41 -0.01 15.47
CA MET A 798 -4.28 -0.38 14.34
C MET A 798 -5.22 0.76 14.00
N ASN A 799 -5.25 1.21 12.74
CA ASN A 799 -6.01 2.37 12.30
C ASN A 799 -7.04 1.96 11.23
N GLY A 800 -8.32 1.87 11.63
CA GLY A 800 -9.43 1.29 10.85
C GLY A 800 -9.80 -0.15 11.22
N PHE A 801 -10.80 -0.72 10.52
CA PHE A 801 -11.33 -2.07 10.81
C PHE A 801 -11.80 -2.80 9.55
N ASP A 802 -11.39 -4.06 9.38
CA ASP A 802 -11.86 -4.94 8.31
C ASP A 802 -11.83 -6.44 8.70
N ALA A 803 -12.04 -7.31 7.71
CA ALA A 803 -12.06 -8.75 7.91
C ALA A 803 -10.68 -9.38 8.24
N SER A 804 -9.56 -8.68 7.97
CA SER A 804 -8.21 -9.18 8.26
C SER A 804 -7.63 -8.64 9.56
N THR A 805 -8.25 -7.62 10.17
CA THR A 805 -7.94 -7.14 11.54
C THR A 805 -7.68 -8.26 12.56
N PRO A 806 -8.51 -9.33 12.67
CA PRO A 806 -8.27 -10.39 13.66
C PRO A 806 -7.03 -11.25 13.37
N VAL A 807 -6.69 -11.43 12.09
CA VAL A 807 -5.50 -12.20 11.66
C VAL A 807 -4.23 -11.50 12.13
N VAL A 808 -4.18 -10.17 12.03
CA VAL A 808 -3.07 -9.34 12.52
C VAL A 808 -2.94 -9.41 14.04
N ILE A 809 -4.06 -9.31 14.76
CA ILE A 809 -4.10 -9.45 16.22
C ILE A 809 -3.58 -10.83 16.64
N GLN A 810 -4.02 -11.90 15.96
CA GLN A 810 -3.58 -13.25 16.25
C GLN A 810 -2.07 -13.43 15.99
N ALA A 811 -1.55 -12.88 14.87
CA ALA A 811 -0.13 -12.91 14.55
C ALA A 811 0.74 -12.15 15.56
N PHE A 812 0.31 -10.95 15.97
CA PHE A 812 1.01 -10.12 16.95
C PHE A 812 1.02 -10.76 18.35
N VAL A 813 -0.11 -11.31 18.79
CA VAL A 813 -0.22 -12.00 20.08
C VAL A 813 0.59 -13.31 20.09
N LYS A 814 0.60 -14.06 18.97
CA LYS A 814 1.52 -15.20 18.76
C LYS A 814 3.00 -14.77 18.61
N SER A 815 3.32 -13.48 18.75
CA SER A 815 4.68 -12.90 18.68
C SER A 815 5.42 -13.27 17.38
N LEU A 816 4.70 -13.17 16.26
CA LEU A 816 5.27 -13.40 14.92
C LEU A 816 5.98 -12.15 14.34
N PHE A 817 5.77 -10.97 14.94
CA PHE A 817 6.39 -9.69 14.64
C PHE A 817 6.33 -8.73 15.85
#